data_AF-A0A7U9X2Y9-F1
#
_entry.id   AF-A0A7U9X2Y9-F1
#
_cell.length_a   1.000
_cell.length_b   1.000
_cell.length_c   1.000
_cell.angle_alpha   90.00
_cell.angle_beta   90.00
_cell.angle_gamma   90.00
#
_symmetry.space_group_name_H-M   'P 1'
#
loop_
_entity.id
_entity.type
_entity.pdbx_description
1 polymer ?
#
loop_
_entity_poly.entity_id
_entity_poly.type
_entity_poly.pdbx_seq_one_letter_code
_entity_poly.pdbx_strand_id
1 'polypeptide(L)'
;MRKEKRWMAGLLAAVFTVTALPGTVWAENEDAGGRKEITEIEWGTKPPDGETVGQPFPSGTGGSDNFRIPGLVTLDDGTLVAACDARWDHAGDACGLDTVVSRSTDNGENWKYTFANYLGDYGNKKHLQSTAFIDPAITTDGKNVYMIADVWPGGYAINTAPNAPIRGNEFDEDGNLILSGDNRRSYGYHLERNYAADADEDSYYVIIENESGNAVEGFTVDAFFNITDGEKSTNLFCANSPYLVYPTDYLYLTKSEDGGANWSIPSLLRVKKPAEKSLLVGPGRGIVTSTGRIVFTAYEFTDGDRNSACIYSDDGGLTWERGESVPQVSSEAAIVEADGKLFIFTRHGGYNISEDWGETWSEKKNPTITYNLGCELSAITYSKKIDGKTAIIFSAPSNTGGRTSGKLFVGLVNNDGTIDWKYEYSVNGNAYYAYSCLTELNDGSIGLLYENAGAAITYTNIAIEDIIGSNAVMASAPWCEDKNGTKTSSVTMKPNASVEYQVRSSADSPVWTVRSSNDENLTASITDGKLTITSKNCGFGVAQEMLVISDGTNTTYLPVAVSETTEYLSVKLRMGDVKNYTIADETSLDRTNLNESVAKVTETKGKIKIEGIAEGTTSFQAGDRVYYITVKNDVREISLDIGESMVMKGVMPEIDAYRQTVLLEENPNEYPYEPVTKLTDGKYLIGTESHIVTSGDSKATDPLGRAMQAADFEGEDLTQYMWTIAKTEEGYTIVDNDGKYMEFKDASGESCEVNVSDAPQTLQIQDKFGSFSISNGKHYLNNFSNANVRAAGYNKDNNSWFLYQKAESYVVKGKRAGTFRIVKDGTNYNITVGEPLGQEVETEIANLETKLTEAEKYLTGGTYPKEAVEALRSVFEEAKRLMEQETLSDAKALREMQQKLNGAIDRILNPAKPSEPPANPEKPKLPAVGSTYSDGKATYVYTSSTASGGTVTYVKPSKKTEKKIKIPASITVDRRTYLVTVISANAMKNNKNLREVTIGANVKTIGKSAFEKCGKLKKIKIQSKVLKSVGKKAVKGIDKKCTIKVPKKNKAAYKKLFKKTTGFKSTMKLK
;
A
#
# COMPACT_ATOMS: atom_id res chain seq x y z
N MET A 1 -71.06 -35.96 -36.49
CA MET A 1 -69.80 -36.54 -35.94
C MET A 1 -68.95 -35.40 -35.37
N ARG A 2 -68.12 -35.65 -34.34
CA ARG A 2 -67.00 -34.81 -33.83
C ARG A 2 -67.16 -33.26 -33.98
N LYS A 3 -67.50 -32.44 -32.97
CA LYS A 3 -67.07 -32.37 -31.55
C LYS A 3 -65.54 -32.44 -31.40
N GLU A 4 -64.83 -31.57 -30.67
CA GLU A 4 -65.20 -30.40 -29.83
C GLU A 4 -63.91 -29.66 -29.36
N LYS A 5 -64.00 -28.37 -28.96
CA LYS A 5 -63.04 -27.63 -28.05
C LYS A 5 -61.61 -27.39 -28.61
N ARG A 6 -60.77 -26.42 -28.18
CA ARG A 6 -60.73 -25.14 -27.39
C ARG A 6 -59.34 -24.51 -27.72
N TRP A 7 -58.94 -23.25 -27.54
CA TRP A 7 -59.47 -21.88 -27.32
C TRP A 7 -58.23 -20.92 -27.60
N MET A 8 -58.14 -19.57 -27.49
CA MET A 8 -58.66 -18.51 -26.60
C MET A 8 -58.19 -18.60 -25.12
N ALA A 9 -57.93 -17.53 -24.37
CA ALA A 9 -57.58 -16.11 -24.60
C ALA A 9 -56.93 -15.61 -23.28
N GLY A 10 -56.24 -14.47 -23.14
CA GLY A 10 -55.91 -13.32 -23.99
C GLY A 10 -55.50 -12.14 -23.08
N LEU A 11 -55.36 -10.91 -23.61
CA LEU A 11 -55.39 -9.59 -22.89
C LEU A 11 -54.33 -9.38 -21.76
N LEU A 12 -53.59 -8.28 -21.64
CA LEU A 12 -53.79 -6.84 -21.86
C LEU A 12 -52.41 -6.19 -22.18
N ALA A 13 -52.16 -5.07 -22.88
CA ALA A 13 -52.84 -3.77 -23.08
C ALA A 13 -52.91 -2.88 -21.81
N ALA A 14 -52.25 -1.72 -21.66
CA ALA A 14 -51.45 -0.87 -22.53
C ALA A 14 -50.39 -0.15 -21.62
N VAL A 15 -49.60 0.88 -21.97
CA VAL A 15 -49.71 1.98 -22.94
C VAL A 15 -48.33 2.31 -23.52
N PHE A 16 -48.25 2.50 -24.84
CA PHE A 16 -47.16 3.19 -25.52
C PHE A 16 -47.72 4.50 -26.12
N THR A 17 -47.37 5.65 -25.54
CA THR A 17 -47.65 6.95 -26.15
C THR A 17 -46.52 7.32 -27.12
N VAL A 18 -46.70 6.96 -28.39
CA VAL A 18 -45.87 7.49 -29.48
C VAL A 18 -46.27 8.93 -29.73
N THR A 19 -45.50 9.88 -29.20
CA THR A 19 -45.48 11.25 -29.73
C THR A 19 -44.71 11.24 -31.04
N ALA A 20 -45.35 11.66 -32.13
CA ALA A 20 -44.66 11.78 -33.41
C ALA A 20 -43.65 12.92 -33.33
N LEU A 21 -42.37 12.62 -33.51
CA LEU A 21 -41.36 13.65 -33.79
C LEU A 21 -41.74 14.31 -35.13
N PRO A 22 -41.86 15.65 -35.19
CA PRO A 22 -41.95 16.33 -36.48
C PRO A 22 -40.64 16.09 -37.24
N GLY A 23 -40.72 15.88 -38.55
CA GLY A 23 -39.54 15.69 -39.38
C GLY A 23 -38.69 16.96 -39.38
N THR A 24 -37.63 16.98 -38.58
CA THR A 24 -36.58 18.00 -38.68
C THR A 24 -35.88 17.83 -40.03
N VAL A 25 -35.71 18.96 -40.72
CA VAL A 25 -35.01 19.02 -42.00
C VAL A 25 -33.59 18.49 -41.80
N TRP A 26 -33.12 17.63 -42.71
CA TRP A 26 -31.69 17.38 -42.87
C TRP A 26 -31.06 18.67 -43.37
N ALA A 27 -30.58 19.50 -42.45
CA ALA A 27 -29.68 20.58 -42.80
C ALA A 27 -28.41 19.96 -43.38
N GLU A 28 -27.96 20.46 -44.52
CA GLU A 28 -26.65 20.11 -45.06
C GLU A 28 -25.61 20.71 -44.11
N ASN A 29 -24.89 19.86 -43.37
CA ASN A 29 -23.82 20.28 -42.48
C ASN A 29 -22.59 20.72 -43.28
N GLU A 30 -22.68 21.89 -43.92
CA GLU A 30 -21.52 22.70 -44.30
C GLU A 30 -20.85 23.27 -43.05
N ASP A 31 -20.23 22.42 -42.22
CA ASP A 31 -19.20 22.87 -41.27
C ASP A 31 -18.25 21.72 -40.86
N ALA A 32 -17.19 21.56 -41.65
CA ALA A 32 -16.15 20.57 -41.40
C ALA A 32 -15.08 21.10 -40.44
N GLY A 33 -15.37 21.04 -39.12
CA GLY A 33 -14.35 21.12 -38.07
C GLY A 33 -14.28 22.45 -37.32
N GLY A 34 -15.23 22.69 -36.41
CA GLY A 34 -15.19 23.75 -35.42
C GLY A 34 -15.92 23.38 -34.13
N ARG A 35 -15.19 22.84 -33.13
CA ARG A 35 -15.68 22.87 -31.74
C ARG A 35 -15.64 24.35 -31.32
N LYS A 36 -16.70 24.84 -30.68
CA LYS A 36 -16.64 26.14 -30.02
C LYS A 36 -15.65 26.04 -28.86
N GLU A 37 -14.72 26.98 -28.78
CA GLU A 37 -13.67 27.00 -27.76
C GLU A 37 -14.28 27.00 -26.36
N ILE A 38 -13.83 26.07 -25.50
CA ILE A 38 -14.32 25.91 -24.12
C ILE A 38 -13.23 26.47 -23.21
N THR A 39 -13.39 27.71 -22.76
CA THR A 39 -12.34 28.43 -22.01
C THR A 39 -12.50 28.34 -20.48
N GLU A 40 -13.68 27.96 -20.00
CA GLU A 40 -14.05 27.93 -18.58
C GLU A 40 -14.99 26.75 -18.28
N ILE A 41 -14.81 26.10 -17.13
CA ILE A 41 -15.64 25.00 -16.62
C ILE A 41 -15.83 25.13 -15.10
N GLU A 42 -16.88 24.53 -14.55
CA GLU A 42 -17.06 24.37 -13.10
C GLU A 42 -16.11 23.27 -12.60
N TRP A 43 -15.35 23.52 -11.53
CA TRP A 43 -14.49 22.50 -10.90
C TRP A 43 -15.15 21.94 -9.65
N GLY A 44 -15.06 20.62 -9.49
CA GLY A 44 -15.38 19.97 -8.22
C GLY A 44 -14.26 20.09 -7.21
N THR A 45 -14.56 19.78 -5.95
CA THR A 45 -13.55 19.51 -4.92
C THR A 45 -13.40 18.00 -4.79
N LYS A 46 -12.16 17.48 -4.72
CA LYS A 46 -11.93 16.07 -4.36
C LYS A 46 -12.57 15.82 -2.99
N PRO A 47 -13.42 14.80 -2.82
CA PRO A 47 -13.92 14.47 -1.49
C PRO A 47 -12.76 14.13 -0.55
N PRO A 48 -12.83 14.52 0.73
CA PRO A 48 -11.88 14.02 1.71
C PRO A 48 -12.01 12.50 1.85
N ASP A 49 -10.90 11.85 2.20
CA ASP A 49 -10.90 10.43 2.56
C ASP A 49 -11.84 10.20 3.77
N GLY A 50 -12.50 9.04 3.79
CA GLY A 50 -13.55 8.77 4.78
C GLY A 50 -13.74 7.30 5.08
N GLU A 51 -14.76 6.99 5.89
CA GLU A 51 -15.03 5.63 6.36
C GLU A 51 -16.47 5.18 6.07
N THR A 52 -16.65 3.89 5.83
CA THR A 52 -17.93 3.22 5.60
C THR A 52 -17.97 1.89 6.37
N VAL A 53 -19.16 1.47 6.81
CA VAL A 53 -19.34 0.30 7.69
C VAL A 53 -20.10 -0.80 6.97
N GLY A 54 -19.57 -2.03 7.03
CA GLY A 54 -20.15 -3.26 6.49
C GLY A 54 -20.20 -3.37 4.97
N GLN A 55 -19.99 -2.29 4.22
CA GLN A 55 -19.96 -2.21 2.75
C GLN A 55 -18.96 -1.14 2.29
N PRO A 56 -18.14 -1.39 1.25
CA PRO A 56 -17.10 -0.46 0.83
C PRO A 56 -17.67 0.83 0.20
N PHE A 57 -18.76 0.72 -0.56
CA PHE A 57 -19.30 1.80 -1.42
C PHE A 57 -20.84 1.92 -1.36
N PRO A 58 -21.46 2.21 -0.19
CA PRO A 58 -22.87 2.60 -0.13
C PRO A 58 -23.16 3.92 -0.87
N SER A 59 -24.42 4.12 -1.28
CA SER A 59 -24.89 5.39 -1.87
C SER A 59 -24.51 6.59 -0.98
N GLY A 60 -23.97 7.65 -1.56
CA GLY A 60 -23.47 8.83 -0.87
C GLY A 60 -22.00 8.76 -0.46
N THR A 61 -21.27 7.65 -0.71
CA THR A 61 -19.82 7.56 -0.41
C THR A 61 -19.05 8.64 -1.18
N GLY A 62 -18.36 9.52 -0.46
CA GLY A 62 -17.71 10.71 -1.04
C GLY A 62 -18.65 11.69 -1.77
N GLY A 63 -19.97 11.55 -1.65
CA GLY A 63 -20.95 12.32 -2.42
C GLY A 63 -21.33 11.74 -3.80
N SER A 64 -20.89 10.52 -4.14
CA SER A 64 -21.41 9.79 -5.31
C SER A 64 -22.54 8.84 -4.89
N ASP A 65 -23.62 8.80 -5.67
CA ASP A 65 -24.78 7.90 -5.44
C ASP A 65 -24.78 6.66 -6.34
N ASN A 66 -23.80 6.53 -7.25
CA ASN A 66 -23.80 5.51 -8.29
C ASN A 66 -22.42 4.84 -8.38
N PHE A 67 -22.36 3.54 -8.06
CA PHE A 67 -21.12 2.76 -8.10
C PHE A 67 -21.28 1.54 -9.01
N ARG A 68 -20.29 1.30 -9.86
CA ARG A 68 -20.28 0.21 -10.85
C ARG A 68 -18.88 -0.35 -11.06
N ILE A 69 -18.81 -1.50 -11.72
CA ILE A 69 -17.55 -2.13 -12.15
C ILE A 69 -16.62 -2.47 -10.98
N PRO A 70 -16.96 -3.48 -10.16
CA PRO A 70 -16.21 -3.83 -8.96
C PRO A 70 -14.87 -4.52 -9.27
N GLY A 71 -13.78 -4.04 -8.70
CA GLY A 71 -12.52 -4.74 -8.53
C GLY A 71 -12.28 -5.11 -7.06
N LEU A 72 -11.65 -6.26 -6.79
CA LEU A 72 -11.42 -6.78 -5.43
C LEU A 72 -10.18 -7.70 -5.33
N VAL A 73 -9.31 -7.44 -4.35
CA VAL A 73 -8.19 -8.32 -3.94
C VAL A 73 -8.04 -8.42 -2.43
N THR A 74 -7.36 -9.49 -1.99
CA THR A 74 -6.84 -9.68 -0.62
C THR A 74 -5.32 -9.68 -0.66
N LEU A 75 -4.68 -9.05 0.32
CA LEU A 75 -3.23 -9.08 0.54
C LEU A 75 -2.84 -10.20 1.53
N ASP A 76 -1.56 -10.56 1.59
CA ASP A 76 -1.01 -11.62 2.47
C ASP A 76 -1.33 -11.36 3.96
N ASP A 77 -1.45 -10.10 4.38
CA ASP A 77 -1.79 -9.71 5.76
C ASP A 77 -3.29 -9.82 6.09
N GLY A 78 -4.14 -10.02 5.07
CA GLY A 78 -5.60 -10.07 5.19
C GLY A 78 -6.29 -8.74 4.88
N THR A 79 -5.56 -7.69 4.51
CA THR A 79 -6.15 -6.44 4.01
C THR A 79 -6.94 -6.73 2.73
N LEU A 80 -8.18 -6.29 2.70
CA LEU A 80 -9.01 -6.23 1.50
C LEU A 80 -8.84 -4.86 0.85
N VAL A 81 -8.69 -4.85 -0.48
CA VAL A 81 -8.74 -3.62 -1.28
C VAL A 81 -9.76 -3.82 -2.39
N ALA A 82 -10.74 -2.91 -2.43
CA ALA A 82 -11.78 -2.83 -3.43
C ALA A 82 -11.62 -1.55 -4.25
N ALA A 83 -12.03 -1.58 -5.51
CA ALA A 83 -12.07 -0.42 -6.40
C ALA A 83 -13.38 -0.44 -7.21
N CYS A 84 -13.86 0.73 -7.62
CA CYS A 84 -15.00 0.86 -8.54
C CYS A 84 -15.04 2.22 -9.23
N ASP A 85 -15.90 2.35 -10.23
CA ASP A 85 -16.30 3.66 -10.76
C ASP A 85 -17.13 4.41 -9.70
N ALA A 86 -16.75 5.65 -9.36
CA ALA A 86 -17.64 6.63 -8.77
C ALA A 86 -18.32 7.41 -9.90
N ARG A 87 -19.58 7.08 -10.19
CA ARG A 87 -20.36 7.67 -11.30
C ARG A 87 -21.29 8.79 -10.83
N TRP A 88 -20.79 9.64 -9.92
CA TRP A 88 -21.46 10.81 -9.31
C TRP A 88 -23.01 10.72 -9.26
N ASP A 89 -23.69 11.41 -10.18
CA ASP A 89 -25.14 11.55 -10.27
C ASP A 89 -25.80 10.69 -11.37
N HIS A 90 -25.08 9.73 -11.99
CA HIS A 90 -25.64 8.91 -13.07
C HIS A 90 -25.06 7.49 -13.24
N ALA A 91 -25.91 6.53 -13.65
CA ALA A 91 -25.46 5.16 -13.95
C ALA A 91 -24.70 4.96 -15.29
N GLY A 92 -24.68 5.96 -16.18
CA GLY A 92 -24.11 5.84 -17.55
C GLY A 92 -22.57 5.68 -17.62
N ASP A 93 -22.06 5.18 -18.76
CA ASP A 93 -20.67 4.70 -18.92
C ASP A 93 -19.62 5.76 -19.34
N ALA A 94 -19.93 7.06 -19.30
CA ALA A 94 -18.94 8.12 -19.52
C ALA A 94 -19.50 9.48 -19.07
N CYS A 95 -18.65 10.51 -19.15
CA CYS A 95 -18.98 11.93 -18.93
C CYS A 95 -19.27 12.32 -17.48
N GLY A 96 -18.25 12.18 -16.62
CA GLY A 96 -18.31 12.51 -15.18
C GLY A 96 -18.12 11.27 -14.30
N LEU A 97 -16.98 10.58 -14.43
CA LEU A 97 -16.63 9.41 -13.63
C LEU A 97 -15.19 9.52 -13.11
N ASP A 98 -14.98 9.13 -11.86
CA ASP A 98 -13.68 9.08 -11.18
C ASP A 98 -13.47 7.68 -10.56
N THR A 99 -12.24 7.28 -10.22
CA THR A 99 -11.99 5.97 -9.58
C THR A 99 -11.90 6.09 -8.07
N VAL A 100 -12.81 5.43 -7.36
CA VAL A 100 -12.79 5.34 -5.90
C VAL A 100 -12.26 3.98 -5.45
N VAL A 101 -11.41 3.98 -4.43
CA VAL A 101 -10.80 2.82 -3.79
C VAL A 101 -11.27 2.77 -2.35
N SER A 102 -11.45 1.57 -1.81
CA SER A 102 -11.81 1.36 -0.40
C SER A 102 -11.12 0.14 0.18
N ARG A 103 -10.52 0.25 1.37
CA ARG A 103 -9.76 -0.81 2.03
C ARG A 103 -10.33 -1.20 3.39
N SER A 104 -10.25 -2.48 3.74
CA SER A 104 -10.62 -3.02 5.06
C SER A 104 -9.47 -3.86 5.62
N THR A 105 -9.19 -3.75 6.92
CA THR A 105 -8.20 -4.56 7.65
C THR A 105 -8.86 -5.53 8.64
N ASP A 106 -10.18 -5.70 8.55
CA ASP A 106 -11.04 -6.43 9.49
C ASP A 106 -12.07 -7.30 8.73
N ASN A 107 -11.63 -7.91 7.63
CA ASN A 107 -12.40 -8.88 6.83
C ASN A 107 -13.70 -8.33 6.21
N GLY A 108 -13.80 -7.01 6.05
CA GLY A 108 -14.92 -6.30 5.44
C GLY A 108 -15.91 -5.68 6.44
N GLU A 109 -15.60 -5.64 7.74
CA GLU A 109 -16.46 -5.00 8.75
C GLU A 109 -16.41 -3.47 8.68
N ASN A 110 -15.23 -2.86 8.55
CA ASN A 110 -15.06 -1.42 8.38
C ASN A 110 -14.12 -1.12 7.21
N TRP A 111 -14.43 -0.05 6.49
CA TRP A 111 -13.81 0.31 5.22
C TRP A 111 -13.35 1.76 5.25
N LYS A 112 -12.17 2.05 4.71
CA LYS A 112 -11.61 3.40 4.53
C LYS A 112 -11.46 3.68 3.03
N TYR A 113 -12.08 4.75 2.54
CA TYR A 113 -12.11 5.08 1.11
C TYR A 113 -11.34 6.35 0.76
N THR A 114 -10.79 6.37 -0.46
CA THR A 114 -10.17 7.52 -1.11
C THR A 114 -10.51 7.55 -2.60
N PHE A 115 -10.53 8.73 -3.21
CA PHE A 115 -10.57 8.87 -4.66
C PHE A 115 -9.14 8.77 -5.21
N ALA A 116 -8.80 7.62 -5.78
CA ALA A 116 -7.45 7.28 -6.20
C ALA A 116 -7.08 7.86 -7.57
N ASN A 117 -8.06 7.93 -8.49
CA ASN A 117 -7.95 8.69 -9.74
C ASN A 117 -9.08 9.73 -9.73
N TYR A 118 -8.77 11.03 -9.83
CA TYR A 118 -9.75 12.11 -9.73
C TYR A 118 -9.41 13.29 -10.65
N LEU A 119 -10.40 13.81 -11.37
CA LEU A 119 -10.32 15.06 -12.13
C LEU A 119 -11.44 16.05 -11.80
N GLY A 120 -12.64 15.58 -11.43
CA GLY A 120 -13.73 16.45 -10.96
C GLY A 120 -14.29 17.47 -11.96
N ASP A 121 -14.04 17.28 -13.26
CA ASP A 121 -14.32 18.28 -14.28
C ASP A 121 -15.83 18.41 -14.59
N TYR A 122 -16.33 19.65 -14.57
CA TYR A 122 -17.75 20.02 -14.47
C TYR A 122 -18.43 19.71 -13.13
N GLY A 123 -17.67 19.78 -12.02
CA GLY A 123 -18.24 19.96 -10.70
C GLY A 123 -18.70 18.68 -10.00
N ASN A 124 -18.01 17.55 -10.21
CA ASN A 124 -18.38 16.20 -9.71
C ASN A 124 -19.80 15.78 -10.13
N LYS A 125 -20.17 15.97 -11.42
CA LYS A 125 -21.51 15.72 -11.97
C LYS A 125 -21.43 15.29 -13.44
N LYS A 126 -22.55 14.81 -13.98
CA LYS A 126 -22.67 14.55 -15.42
C LYS A 126 -22.56 15.81 -16.26
N HIS A 127 -21.58 15.86 -17.16
CA HIS A 127 -21.60 16.81 -18.26
C HIS A 127 -21.02 16.21 -19.55
N LEU A 128 -21.66 16.46 -20.70
CA LEU A 128 -21.30 15.83 -21.99
C LEU A 128 -19.89 16.17 -22.53
N GLN A 129 -19.14 17.01 -21.83
CA GLN A 129 -17.73 17.30 -22.12
C GLN A 129 -16.78 16.88 -20.98
N SER A 130 -17.28 16.32 -19.87
CA SER A 130 -16.43 15.77 -18.81
C SER A 130 -15.58 14.60 -19.31
N THR A 131 -14.48 14.39 -18.62
CA THR A 131 -13.65 13.18 -18.68
C THR A 131 -14.39 11.96 -18.10
N ALA A 132 -13.73 10.81 -18.12
CA ALA A 132 -14.13 9.65 -17.33
C ALA A 132 -12.90 8.76 -17.05
N PHE A 133 -12.64 8.47 -15.78
CA PHE A 133 -11.98 7.21 -15.40
C PHE A 133 -13.06 6.11 -15.32
N ILE A 134 -12.80 4.94 -15.90
CA ILE A 134 -13.77 3.83 -15.96
C ILE A 134 -13.09 2.46 -16.01
N ASP A 135 -13.85 1.43 -15.66
CA ASP A 135 -13.53 0.02 -15.79
C ASP A 135 -12.23 -0.40 -15.04
N PRO A 136 -12.08 -0.07 -13.73
CA PRO A 136 -10.89 -0.42 -12.98
C PRO A 136 -10.70 -1.94 -12.86
N ALA A 137 -9.47 -2.40 -13.06
CA ALA A 137 -9.00 -3.73 -12.71
C ALA A 137 -7.84 -3.63 -11.73
N ILE A 138 -7.84 -4.48 -10.69
CA ILE A 138 -6.80 -4.49 -9.65
C ILE A 138 -6.13 -5.86 -9.52
N THR A 139 -4.86 -5.86 -9.09
CA THR A 139 -4.14 -7.10 -8.73
C THR A 139 -3.11 -6.85 -7.63
N THR A 140 -2.54 -7.91 -7.05
CA THR A 140 -1.55 -7.81 -5.97
C THR A 140 -0.48 -8.90 -6.07
N ASP A 141 0.74 -8.57 -5.64
CA ASP A 141 1.85 -9.51 -5.45
C ASP A 141 1.91 -10.13 -4.03
N GLY A 142 0.86 -9.90 -3.22
CA GLY A 142 0.77 -10.26 -1.81
C GLY A 142 0.98 -9.07 -0.87
N LYS A 143 1.71 -8.02 -1.31
CA LYS A 143 1.97 -6.82 -0.49
C LYS A 143 1.62 -5.51 -1.19
N ASN A 144 1.97 -5.37 -2.46
CA ASN A 144 1.66 -4.17 -3.25
C ASN A 144 0.36 -4.39 -4.02
N VAL A 145 -0.40 -3.32 -4.28
CA VAL A 145 -1.57 -3.34 -5.16
C VAL A 145 -1.23 -2.57 -6.43
N TYR A 146 -1.63 -3.11 -7.58
CA TYR A 146 -1.54 -2.47 -8.88
C TYR A 146 -2.96 -2.27 -9.40
N MET A 147 -3.27 -1.07 -9.89
CA MET A 147 -4.57 -0.73 -10.45
C MET A 147 -4.38 -0.16 -11.85
N ILE A 148 -5.25 -0.59 -12.78
CA ILE A 148 -5.35 -0.03 -14.12
C ILE A 148 -6.80 0.36 -14.38
N ALA A 149 -7.02 1.50 -15.01
CA ALA A 149 -8.34 1.97 -15.47
C ALA A 149 -8.21 2.59 -16.87
N ASP A 150 -9.31 2.65 -17.61
CA ASP A 150 -9.38 3.48 -18.82
C ASP A 150 -9.58 4.94 -18.41
N VAL A 151 -8.82 5.86 -19.01
CA VAL A 151 -9.09 7.31 -18.92
C VAL A 151 -9.49 7.88 -20.28
N TRP A 152 -10.59 8.63 -20.28
CA TRP A 152 -11.23 9.18 -21.46
C TRP A 152 -11.12 10.71 -21.53
N PRO A 153 -10.61 11.28 -22.65
CA PRO A 153 -10.55 12.72 -22.84
C PRO A 153 -11.94 13.37 -22.92
N GLY A 154 -12.06 14.58 -22.39
CA GLY A 154 -13.32 15.30 -22.20
C GLY A 154 -14.22 15.33 -23.44
N GLY A 155 -15.37 14.66 -23.35
CA GLY A 155 -16.37 14.54 -24.40
C GLY A 155 -16.14 13.44 -25.46
N TYR A 156 -15.24 12.47 -25.20
CA TYR A 156 -15.01 11.29 -26.03
C TYR A 156 -15.19 10.01 -25.21
N ALA A 157 -15.95 9.03 -25.74
CA ALA A 157 -16.06 7.67 -25.21
C ALA A 157 -16.76 6.76 -26.23
N ILE A 158 -16.92 5.48 -25.92
CA ILE A 158 -17.69 4.54 -26.77
C ILE A 158 -19.20 4.73 -26.59
N ASN A 159 -19.65 4.95 -25.36
CA ASN A 159 -21.04 5.15 -24.97
C ASN A 159 -21.20 6.48 -24.22
N THR A 160 -22.42 7.03 -24.16
CA THR A 160 -22.81 8.25 -23.40
C THR A 160 -22.19 9.57 -23.87
N ALA A 161 -20.91 9.61 -24.28
CA ALA A 161 -20.25 10.80 -24.80
C ALA A 161 -20.72 11.18 -26.21
N PRO A 162 -20.60 12.46 -26.61
CA PRO A 162 -21.02 12.93 -27.93
C PRO A 162 -20.08 12.54 -29.08
N ASN A 163 -18.83 12.15 -28.80
CA ASN A 163 -17.84 11.76 -29.82
C ASN A 163 -17.30 10.35 -29.56
N ALA A 164 -17.10 9.57 -30.63
CA ALA A 164 -16.48 8.25 -30.58
C ALA A 164 -14.95 8.31 -30.75
N PRO A 165 -14.19 7.32 -30.22
CA PRO A 165 -12.73 7.23 -30.42
C PRO A 165 -12.29 7.14 -31.88
N ILE A 166 -11.08 7.65 -32.15
CA ILE A 166 -10.46 7.73 -33.48
C ILE A 166 -9.26 6.78 -33.57
N ARG A 167 -9.06 6.13 -34.73
CA ARG A 167 -7.91 5.25 -34.99
C ARG A 167 -6.65 6.09 -35.23
N GLY A 168 -5.59 5.83 -34.48
CA GLY A 168 -4.28 6.46 -34.65
C GLY A 168 -3.30 6.02 -33.56
N ASN A 169 -2.11 6.62 -33.59
CA ASN A 169 -1.18 6.58 -32.45
C ASN A 169 -1.45 7.78 -31.54
N GLU A 170 -1.43 7.53 -30.25
CA GLU A 170 -1.54 8.52 -29.17
C GLU A 170 -0.18 8.91 -28.56
N PHE A 171 0.88 8.22 -28.98
CA PHE A 171 2.29 8.54 -28.69
C PHE A 171 3.10 8.68 -29.99
N ASP A 172 4.20 9.41 -29.95
CA ASP A 172 5.16 9.47 -31.05
C ASP A 172 6.11 8.24 -31.11
N GLU A 173 7.12 8.28 -32.00
CA GLU A 173 8.05 7.18 -32.21
C GLU A 173 8.97 6.92 -30.99
N ASP A 174 9.38 7.96 -30.27
CA ASP A 174 10.22 7.84 -29.06
C ASP A 174 9.37 7.45 -27.84
N GLY A 175 8.25 8.13 -27.63
CA GLY A 175 7.21 7.77 -26.65
C GLY A 175 6.52 8.90 -25.93
N ASN A 176 6.65 10.12 -26.42
CA ASN A 176 6.01 11.28 -25.85
C ASN A 176 4.52 11.29 -26.21
N LEU A 177 3.68 11.73 -25.28
CA LEU A 177 2.24 11.87 -25.49
C LEU A 177 1.98 13.00 -26.49
N ILE A 178 1.25 12.74 -27.58
CA ILE A 178 1.05 13.78 -28.62
C ILE A 178 -0.10 14.73 -28.27
N LEU A 179 0.12 16.02 -28.52
CA LEU A 179 -0.75 17.11 -28.08
C LEU A 179 -1.16 18.02 -29.25
N SER A 180 -2.40 18.52 -29.20
CA SER A 180 -2.94 19.51 -30.15
C SER A 180 -3.19 20.85 -29.46
N GLY A 181 -2.60 21.93 -29.99
CA GLY A 181 -2.93 23.31 -29.60
C GLY A 181 -4.04 23.95 -30.45
N ASP A 182 -4.66 23.22 -31.39
CA ASP A 182 -5.59 23.76 -32.40
C ASP A 182 -6.99 23.12 -32.39
N ASN A 183 -7.37 22.54 -31.23
CA ASN A 183 -8.55 21.70 -31.06
C ASN A 183 -8.57 20.51 -32.03
N ARG A 184 -7.57 19.64 -31.90
CA ARG A 184 -7.47 18.31 -32.54
C ARG A 184 -7.53 18.33 -34.08
N ARG A 185 -7.17 19.45 -34.71
CA ARG A 185 -7.00 19.57 -36.17
C ARG A 185 -5.60 19.10 -36.60
N SER A 186 -4.58 19.30 -35.77
CA SER A 186 -3.22 18.80 -35.94
C SER A 186 -2.54 18.49 -34.60
N TYR A 187 -1.53 17.61 -34.63
CA TYR A 187 -0.74 17.25 -33.44
C TYR A 187 0.67 17.83 -33.60
N GLY A 188 0.73 19.17 -33.47
CA GLY A 188 1.96 19.96 -33.60
C GLY A 188 2.84 19.99 -32.35
N TYR A 189 2.46 19.30 -31.28
CA TYR A 189 3.16 19.31 -30.00
C TYR A 189 3.28 17.89 -29.42
N HIS A 190 4.20 17.71 -28.47
CA HIS A 190 4.30 16.50 -27.64
C HIS A 190 4.73 16.83 -26.20
N LEU A 191 4.51 15.89 -25.29
CA LEU A 191 4.84 16.02 -23.87
C LEU A 191 6.10 15.21 -23.53
N GLU A 192 7.23 15.88 -23.28
CA GLU A 192 8.47 15.24 -22.81
C GLU A 192 8.56 15.26 -21.28
N ARG A 193 9.22 14.25 -20.69
CA ARG A 193 9.57 14.24 -19.26
C ARG A 193 10.58 15.36 -18.98
N ASN A 194 10.26 16.23 -18.03
CA ASN A 194 11.20 17.24 -17.57
C ASN A 194 12.40 16.56 -16.87
N TYR A 195 13.61 16.93 -17.27
CA TYR A 195 14.88 16.45 -16.71
C TYR A 195 15.78 17.61 -16.26
N ALA A 196 15.20 18.78 -15.97
CA ALA A 196 15.89 19.85 -15.27
C ALA A 196 16.32 19.39 -13.86
N ALA A 197 17.24 20.13 -13.22
CA ALA A 197 17.80 19.73 -11.91
C ALA A 197 16.89 20.11 -10.74
N ASP A 198 15.95 20.98 -11.04
CA ASP A 198 14.90 21.67 -10.30
C ASP A 198 13.51 21.18 -10.71
N ALA A 199 13.42 20.13 -11.53
CA ALA A 199 12.15 19.50 -11.90
C ALA A 199 11.66 18.55 -10.81
N ASP A 200 10.45 18.83 -10.32
CA ASP A 200 9.73 18.16 -9.23
C ASP A 200 8.48 17.42 -9.77
N GLU A 201 7.40 17.35 -8.97
CA GLU A 201 6.11 16.83 -9.41
C GLU A 201 5.18 17.89 -10.03
N ASP A 202 5.22 19.15 -9.62
CA ASP A 202 4.46 20.26 -10.23
C ASP A 202 4.97 20.65 -11.63
N SER A 203 6.24 20.34 -11.92
CA SER A 203 6.94 20.63 -13.18
C SER A 203 7.42 19.36 -13.89
N TYR A 204 6.78 18.21 -13.64
CA TYR A 204 7.21 16.88 -14.07
C TYR A 204 7.37 16.73 -15.59
N TYR A 205 6.60 17.44 -16.41
CA TYR A 205 6.66 17.39 -17.87
C TYR A 205 6.82 18.78 -18.52
N VAL A 206 7.28 18.79 -19.77
CA VAL A 206 7.39 19.99 -20.62
C VAL A 206 6.70 19.73 -21.95
N ILE A 207 5.92 20.70 -22.43
CA ILE A 207 5.33 20.66 -23.78
C ILE A 207 6.35 21.18 -24.79
N ILE A 208 6.64 20.39 -25.81
CA ILE A 208 7.57 20.73 -26.89
C ILE A 208 6.78 20.95 -28.19
N GLU A 209 7.14 21.99 -28.96
CA GLU A 209 6.62 22.24 -30.31
C GLU A 209 7.39 21.43 -31.36
N ASN A 210 6.68 20.62 -32.15
CA ASN A 210 7.27 19.62 -33.06
C ASN A 210 8.09 20.24 -34.21
N GLU A 211 7.73 21.44 -34.68
CA GLU A 211 8.42 22.09 -35.81
C GLU A 211 9.72 22.80 -35.37
N SER A 212 9.73 23.42 -34.18
CA SER A 212 10.88 24.19 -33.70
C SER A 212 11.78 23.44 -32.73
N GLY A 213 11.27 22.39 -32.07
CA GLY A 213 11.97 21.63 -31.03
C GLY A 213 12.17 22.40 -29.72
N ASN A 214 11.47 23.51 -29.52
CA ASN A 214 11.54 24.32 -28.31
C ASN A 214 10.43 23.94 -27.31
N ALA A 215 10.70 24.19 -26.03
CA ALA A 215 9.67 24.17 -25.00
C ALA A 215 8.68 25.32 -25.19
N VAL A 216 7.40 25.06 -24.94
CA VAL A 216 6.37 26.09 -24.82
C VAL A 216 6.58 26.83 -23.51
N GLU A 217 6.85 28.13 -23.58
CA GLU A 217 6.94 29.00 -22.40
C GLU A 217 5.54 29.30 -21.81
N GLY A 218 5.47 29.55 -20.50
CA GLY A 218 4.25 30.00 -19.83
C GLY A 218 3.29 28.89 -19.36
N PHE A 219 3.68 27.62 -19.43
CA PHE A 219 2.93 26.51 -18.83
C PHE A 219 3.86 25.58 -18.05
N THR A 220 3.38 25.04 -16.92
CA THR A 220 3.93 23.81 -16.31
C THR A 220 2.95 22.66 -16.45
N VAL A 221 3.47 21.43 -16.45
CA VAL A 221 2.65 20.21 -16.46
C VAL A 221 3.15 19.27 -15.37
N ASP A 222 2.24 18.86 -14.48
CA ASP A 222 2.53 18.06 -13.30
C ASP A 222 2.59 16.54 -13.58
N ALA A 223 2.96 15.77 -12.57
CA ALA A 223 3.09 14.31 -12.64
C ALA A 223 1.76 13.57 -12.95
N PHE A 224 0.63 14.22 -12.77
CA PHE A 224 -0.73 13.73 -12.99
C PHE A 224 -1.38 14.30 -14.28
N PHE A 225 -0.59 14.96 -15.13
CA PHE A 225 -1.00 15.62 -16.38
C PHE A 225 -1.88 16.87 -16.18
N ASN A 226 -1.91 17.44 -14.98
CA ASN A 226 -2.47 18.78 -14.77
C ASN A 226 -1.57 19.82 -15.43
N ILE A 227 -2.17 20.81 -16.08
CA ILE A 227 -1.50 21.90 -16.79
C ILE A 227 -1.96 23.24 -16.21
N THR A 228 -1.01 24.12 -15.90
CA THR A 228 -1.29 25.45 -15.37
C THR A 228 -0.47 26.52 -16.07
N ASP A 229 -1.06 27.70 -16.27
CA ASP A 229 -0.39 28.93 -16.74
C ASP A 229 0.07 29.85 -15.58
N GLY A 230 -0.18 29.42 -14.33
CA GLY A 230 0.08 30.19 -13.11
C GLY A 230 -1.14 30.96 -12.58
N GLU A 231 -2.19 31.16 -13.38
CA GLU A 231 -3.49 31.72 -12.95
C GLU A 231 -4.63 30.70 -13.05
N LYS A 232 -4.57 29.77 -14.01
CA LYS A 232 -5.59 28.78 -14.33
C LYS A 232 -4.98 27.39 -14.43
N SER A 233 -5.55 26.44 -13.69
CA SER A 233 -5.22 25.01 -13.80
C SER A 233 -6.34 24.22 -14.49
N THR A 234 -5.95 23.19 -15.23
CA THR A 234 -6.81 22.13 -15.79
C THR A 234 -5.96 20.86 -15.99
N ASN A 235 -6.44 19.87 -16.73
CA ASN A 235 -5.70 18.66 -17.06
C ASN A 235 -5.68 18.43 -18.58
N LEU A 236 -4.60 17.86 -19.13
CA LEU A 236 -4.45 17.60 -20.58
C LEU A 236 -5.58 16.74 -21.17
N PHE A 237 -6.25 15.95 -20.33
CA PHE A 237 -7.44 15.16 -20.69
C PHE A 237 -8.74 15.99 -20.71
N CYS A 238 -8.85 17.06 -19.91
CA CYS A 238 -10.07 17.84 -19.73
C CYS A 238 -10.47 18.65 -20.97
N ALA A 239 -11.77 18.92 -21.11
CA ALA A 239 -12.33 19.52 -22.31
C ALA A 239 -11.82 20.94 -22.64
N ASN A 240 -11.36 21.68 -21.64
CA ASN A 240 -10.88 23.06 -21.73
C ASN A 240 -9.33 23.19 -21.74
N SER A 241 -8.59 22.07 -21.84
CA SER A 241 -7.13 22.16 -21.94
C SER A 241 -6.69 22.97 -23.17
N PRO A 242 -5.72 23.89 -23.04
CA PRO A 242 -5.11 24.54 -24.20
C PRO A 242 -4.30 23.55 -25.06
N TYR A 243 -3.85 22.43 -24.49
CA TYR A 243 -3.18 21.33 -25.18
C TYR A 243 -3.94 20.02 -24.97
N LEU A 244 -4.66 19.59 -25.99
CA LEU A 244 -5.55 18.42 -25.92
C LEU A 244 -4.84 17.15 -26.40
N VAL A 245 -4.95 16.08 -25.60
CA VAL A 245 -4.50 14.72 -25.97
C VAL A 245 -5.28 14.14 -27.15
N TYR A 246 -4.70 13.15 -27.85
CA TYR A 246 -5.35 12.44 -28.96
C TYR A 246 -6.68 11.78 -28.51
N PRO A 247 -7.77 11.83 -29.32
CA PRO A 247 -9.11 11.37 -28.94
C PRO A 247 -9.26 9.84 -29.02
N THR A 248 -8.67 9.17 -28.04
CA THR A 248 -8.76 7.74 -27.74
C THR A 248 -8.84 7.55 -26.22
N ASP A 249 -9.16 6.35 -25.78
CA ASP A 249 -8.88 5.84 -24.44
C ASP A 249 -7.37 5.71 -24.16
N TYR A 250 -7.00 5.82 -22.89
CA TYR A 250 -5.64 5.55 -22.42
C TYR A 250 -5.68 4.64 -21.20
N LEU A 251 -4.78 3.66 -21.17
CA LEU A 251 -4.62 2.73 -20.08
C LEU A 251 -3.80 3.37 -18.95
N TYR A 252 -4.46 3.80 -17.88
CA TYR A 252 -3.91 4.57 -16.77
C TYR A 252 -3.57 3.63 -15.59
N LEU A 253 -2.28 3.37 -15.37
CA LEU A 253 -1.78 2.48 -14.31
C LEU A 253 -1.30 3.29 -13.09
N THR A 254 -1.74 2.90 -11.89
CA THR A 254 -1.22 3.38 -10.59
C THR A 254 -0.86 2.21 -9.67
N LYS A 255 -0.02 2.46 -8.66
CA LYS A 255 0.44 1.45 -7.69
C LYS A 255 0.30 1.95 -6.25
N SER A 256 -0.10 1.07 -5.34
CA SER A 256 -0.03 1.27 -3.90
C SER A 256 0.98 0.30 -3.26
N GLU A 257 1.77 0.77 -2.29
CA GLU A 257 2.72 -0.05 -1.52
C GLU A 257 2.31 -0.23 -0.04
N ASP A 258 1.15 0.30 0.36
CA ASP A 258 0.67 0.39 1.74
C ASP A 258 -0.68 -0.30 2.00
N GLY A 259 -1.22 -1.00 0.99
CA GLY A 259 -2.52 -1.67 1.07
C GLY A 259 -3.70 -0.81 0.61
N GLY A 260 -3.48 0.07 -0.37
CA GLY A 260 -4.53 0.83 -1.05
C GLY A 260 -4.92 2.15 -0.37
N ALA A 261 -4.10 2.67 0.56
CA ALA A 261 -4.33 4.01 1.12
C ALA A 261 -3.74 5.08 0.20
N ASN A 262 -2.43 5.01 -0.11
CA ASN A 262 -1.79 5.94 -1.04
C ASN A 262 -1.52 5.27 -2.40
N TRP A 263 -1.54 6.09 -3.45
CA TRP A 263 -1.39 5.68 -4.85
C TRP A 263 -0.32 6.50 -5.55
N SER A 264 0.48 5.85 -6.40
CA SER A 264 1.61 6.47 -7.10
C SER A 264 1.17 7.45 -8.18
N ILE A 265 2.10 8.34 -8.55
CA ILE A 265 2.18 8.98 -9.87
C ILE A 265 1.82 7.94 -10.96
N PRO A 266 0.98 8.30 -11.94
CA PRO A 266 0.45 7.37 -12.94
C PRO A 266 1.47 6.97 -14.02
N SER A 267 1.10 5.98 -14.82
CA SER A 267 1.80 5.62 -16.05
C SER A 267 0.80 5.22 -17.14
N LEU A 268 0.87 5.89 -18.30
CA LEU A 268 0.05 5.58 -19.48
C LEU A 268 0.68 4.43 -20.28
N LEU A 269 -0.04 3.34 -20.51
CA LEU A 269 0.54 2.14 -21.13
C LEU A 269 0.51 2.16 -22.66
N ARG A 270 1.69 2.15 -23.29
CA ARG A 270 1.93 2.17 -24.75
C ARG A 270 1.67 0.82 -25.44
N VAL A 271 0.48 0.23 -25.25
CA VAL A 271 0.15 -1.14 -25.71
C VAL A 271 -1.03 -1.25 -26.69
N LYS A 272 -1.69 -0.13 -27.00
CA LYS A 272 -2.67 -0.01 -28.10
C LYS A 272 -1.98 -0.04 -29.47
N LYS A 273 -2.64 -0.57 -30.50
CA LYS A 273 -2.14 -0.60 -31.89
C LYS A 273 -2.81 0.51 -32.73
N PRO A 274 -2.12 1.19 -33.67
CA PRO A 274 -2.72 2.24 -34.51
C PRO A 274 -3.94 1.85 -35.36
N ALA A 275 -4.15 0.55 -35.59
CA ALA A 275 -5.32 0.05 -36.31
C ALA A 275 -6.59 -0.03 -35.45
N GLU A 276 -6.43 -0.05 -34.12
CA GLU A 276 -7.50 -0.11 -33.13
C GLU A 276 -8.07 1.29 -32.91
N LYS A 277 -9.40 1.40 -32.73
CA LYS A 277 -9.98 2.66 -32.22
C LYS A 277 -9.67 2.83 -30.73
N SER A 278 -9.63 1.73 -29.99
CA SER A 278 -9.49 1.73 -28.54
C SER A 278 -9.01 0.36 -28.05
N LEU A 279 -8.33 0.33 -26.89
CA LEU A 279 -7.88 -0.85 -26.17
C LEU A 279 -8.20 -0.67 -24.68
N LEU A 280 -9.34 -1.22 -24.28
CA LEU A 280 -9.96 -1.02 -22.97
C LEU A 280 -9.42 -1.99 -21.93
N VAL A 281 -9.46 -1.62 -20.65
CA VAL A 281 -9.23 -2.56 -19.54
C VAL A 281 -10.26 -3.70 -19.59
N GLY A 282 -9.84 -4.93 -19.26
CA GLY A 282 -10.76 -5.98 -18.84
C GLY A 282 -11.02 -5.82 -17.33
N PRO A 283 -12.18 -5.30 -16.90
CA PRO A 283 -12.37 -4.83 -15.53
C PRO A 283 -12.31 -5.90 -14.44
N GLY A 284 -12.24 -5.44 -13.19
CA GLY A 284 -12.31 -6.29 -12.01
C GLY A 284 -10.93 -6.72 -11.51
N ARG A 285 -10.37 -7.79 -12.07
CA ARG A 285 -9.16 -8.44 -11.52
C ARG A 285 -8.15 -8.96 -12.52
N GLY A 286 -6.90 -8.50 -12.37
CA GLY A 286 -5.71 -9.13 -12.94
C GLY A 286 -5.05 -10.13 -11.98
N ILE A 287 -3.94 -10.74 -12.38
CA ILE A 287 -3.15 -11.66 -11.55
C ILE A 287 -1.67 -11.30 -11.50
N VAL A 288 -1.03 -11.51 -10.36
CA VAL A 288 0.42 -11.77 -10.30
C VAL A 288 0.61 -13.27 -10.29
N THR A 289 1.30 -13.79 -11.31
CA THR A 289 1.51 -15.22 -11.51
C THR A 289 2.55 -15.78 -10.53
N SER A 290 2.61 -17.11 -10.38
CA SER A 290 3.63 -17.84 -9.62
C SER A 290 5.07 -17.61 -10.11
N THR A 291 5.24 -16.94 -11.26
CA THR A 291 6.54 -16.54 -11.82
C THR A 291 6.98 -15.12 -11.42
N GLY A 292 6.06 -14.30 -10.88
CA GLY A 292 6.23 -12.87 -10.63
C GLY A 292 5.80 -11.95 -11.78
N ARG A 293 5.37 -12.50 -12.94
CA ARG A 293 4.76 -11.71 -14.02
C ARG A 293 3.41 -11.16 -13.55
N ILE A 294 3.24 -9.84 -13.63
CA ILE A 294 1.97 -9.13 -13.43
C ILE A 294 1.18 -9.20 -14.74
N VAL A 295 -0.12 -9.48 -14.70
CA VAL A 295 -0.98 -9.64 -15.88
C VAL A 295 -2.35 -8.98 -15.64
N PHE A 296 -2.74 -8.09 -16.54
CA PHE A 296 -4.13 -7.65 -16.71
C PHE A 296 -4.68 -8.16 -18.04
N THR A 297 -6.00 -8.18 -18.17
CA THR A 297 -6.69 -8.33 -19.45
C THR A 297 -6.99 -6.96 -20.02
N ALA A 298 -7.03 -6.86 -21.35
CA ALA A 298 -7.48 -5.70 -22.09
C ALA A 298 -8.20 -6.16 -23.36
N TYR A 299 -9.07 -5.36 -23.96
CA TYR A 299 -9.81 -5.76 -25.16
C TYR A 299 -9.91 -4.68 -26.24
N GLU A 300 -9.75 -5.11 -27.49
CA GLU A 300 -9.83 -4.27 -28.66
C GLU A 300 -11.28 -3.81 -28.87
N PHE A 301 -11.53 -2.50 -28.88
CA PHE A 301 -12.76 -1.93 -29.44
C PHE A 301 -12.47 -1.29 -30.78
N THR A 302 -13.23 -1.67 -31.81
CA THR A 302 -13.08 -1.12 -33.16
C THR A 302 -14.38 -1.30 -33.92
N ASP A 303 -15.24 -0.27 -33.86
CA ASP A 303 -16.57 -0.29 -34.48
C ASP A 303 -17.41 -1.48 -33.96
N GLY A 304 -17.39 -1.66 -32.62
CA GLY A 304 -17.87 -2.84 -31.89
C GLY A 304 -16.74 -3.64 -31.23
N ASP A 305 -17.09 -4.47 -30.24
CA ASP A 305 -16.19 -5.41 -29.54
C ASP A 305 -15.37 -6.26 -30.53
N ARG A 306 -14.08 -6.45 -30.22
CA ARG A 306 -13.18 -7.38 -30.92
C ARG A 306 -12.53 -8.34 -29.92
N ASN A 307 -11.21 -8.47 -29.95
CA ASN A 307 -10.45 -9.54 -29.33
C ASN A 307 -9.81 -9.06 -28.02
N SER A 308 -9.86 -9.89 -26.98
CA SER A 308 -9.13 -9.70 -25.72
C SER A 308 -7.64 -9.95 -25.95
N ALA A 309 -6.78 -9.45 -25.08
CA ALA A 309 -5.38 -9.82 -24.95
C ALA A 309 -4.97 -9.76 -23.47
N CYS A 310 -3.86 -10.40 -23.11
CA CYS A 310 -3.17 -10.07 -21.87
C CYS A 310 -2.17 -8.93 -22.12
N ILE A 311 -2.15 -7.97 -21.21
CA ILE A 311 -1.06 -7.01 -21.05
C ILE A 311 -0.29 -7.40 -19.78
N TYR A 312 1.03 -7.39 -19.81
CA TYR A 312 1.84 -7.97 -18.74
C TYR A 312 3.18 -7.28 -18.52
N SER A 313 3.70 -7.40 -17.29
CA SER A 313 5.01 -6.89 -16.88
C SER A 313 5.84 -7.97 -16.20
N ASP A 314 7.10 -8.11 -16.65
CA ASP A 314 8.12 -9.03 -16.11
C ASP A 314 9.13 -8.32 -15.17
N ASP A 315 8.97 -7.02 -14.91
CA ASP A 315 9.94 -6.18 -14.19
C ASP A 315 9.37 -5.38 -13.00
N GLY A 316 8.16 -5.71 -12.56
CA GLY A 316 7.51 -5.09 -11.38
C GLY A 316 6.57 -3.92 -11.71
N GLY A 317 6.10 -3.84 -12.96
CA GLY A 317 5.20 -2.79 -13.43
C GLY A 317 5.89 -1.65 -14.18
N LEU A 318 7.20 -1.70 -14.39
CA LEU A 318 7.98 -0.61 -15.01
C LEU A 318 7.86 -0.60 -16.54
N THR A 319 7.80 -1.78 -17.16
CA THR A 319 7.51 -1.93 -18.59
C THR A 319 6.43 -2.98 -18.82
N TRP A 320 5.65 -2.76 -19.89
CA TRP A 320 4.46 -3.54 -20.23
C TRP A 320 4.52 -4.00 -21.69
N GLU A 321 4.34 -5.29 -21.90
CA GLU A 321 4.17 -5.90 -23.22
C GLU A 321 2.74 -6.43 -23.37
N ARG A 322 2.30 -6.71 -24.60
CA ARG A 322 0.97 -7.24 -24.92
C ARG A 322 1.09 -8.52 -25.73
N GLY A 323 0.37 -9.55 -25.30
CA GLY A 323 0.31 -10.85 -25.98
C GLY A 323 -0.46 -10.83 -27.29
N GLU A 324 -0.50 -11.97 -27.97
CA GLU A 324 -1.40 -12.17 -29.11
C GLU A 324 -2.87 -12.04 -28.68
N SER A 325 -3.70 -11.47 -29.55
CA SER A 325 -5.12 -11.32 -29.29
C SER A 325 -5.84 -12.68 -29.31
N VAL A 326 -6.74 -12.93 -28.35
CA VAL A 326 -7.50 -14.17 -28.19
C VAL A 326 -8.29 -14.48 -29.47
N PRO A 327 -8.24 -15.72 -30.00
CA PRO A 327 -9.01 -16.09 -31.20
C PRO A 327 -10.53 -15.93 -31.02
N GLN A 328 -11.17 -15.28 -32.00
CA GLN A 328 -12.60 -14.89 -32.04
C GLN A 328 -12.94 -13.68 -31.13
N VAL A 329 -14.07 -13.03 -31.42
CA VAL A 329 -14.56 -11.89 -30.60
C VAL A 329 -14.83 -12.35 -29.17
N SER A 330 -14.33 -11.59 -28.21
CA SER A 330 -14.22 -12.02 -26.81
C SER A 330 -14.34 -10.91 -25.77
N SER A 331 -14.05 -9.65 -26.11
CA SER A 331 -14.35 -8.48 -25.23
C SER A 331 -13.73 -8.60 -23.82
N GLU A 332 -14.40 -8.09 -22.79
CA GLU A 332 -14.06 -8.23 -21.36
C GLU A 332 -13.70 -9.70 -21.00
N ALA A 333 -12.70 -9.88 -20.12
CA ALA A 333 -12.21 -11.21 -19.77
C ALA A 333 -11.53 -11.26 -18.39
N ALA A 334 -11.71 -12.38 -17.68
CA ALA A 334 -10.96 -12.71 -16.46
C ALA A 334 -9.81 -13.68 -16.76
N ILE A 335 -8.74 -13.59 -15.97
CA ILE A 335 -7.50 -14.35 -16.15
C ILE A 335 -7.15 -15.09 -14.86
N VAL A 336 -6.83 -16.38 -14.93
CA VAL A 336 -6.37 -17.18 -13.78
C VAL A 336 -5.18 -18.07 -14.14
N GLU A 337 -4.34 -18.40 -13.15
CA GLU A 337 -3.30 -19.42 -13.28
C GLU A 337 -3.77 -20.75 -12.67
N ALA A 338 -3.76 -21.84 -13.45
CA ALA A 338 -4.00 -23.18 -12.93
C ALA A 338 -3.02 -24.18 -13.55
N ASP A 339 -2.47 -25.09 -12.72
CA ASP A 339 -1.50 -26.13 -13.10
C ASP A 339 -0.31 -25.64 -13.95
N GLY A 340 0.14 -24.40 -13.71
CA GLY A 340 1.26 -23.75 -14.42
C GLY A 340 0.93 -23.28 -15.83
N LYS A 341 -0.33 -23.00 -16.11
CA LYS A 341 -0.87 -22.41 -17.36
C LYS A 341 -1.80 -21.25 -17.03
N LEU A 342 -1.97 -20.31 -17.95
CA LEU A 342 -3.00 -19.28 -17.81
C LEU A 342 -4.28 -19.68 -18.56
N PHE A 343 -5.43 -19.44 -17.93
CA PHE A 343 -6.76 -19.63 -18.51
C PHE A 343 -7.43 -18.27 -18.58
N ILE A 344 -7.75 -17.80 -19.79
CA ILE A 344 -8.53 -16.58 -20.01
C ILE A 344 -9.98 -16.97 -20.30
N PHE A 345 -10.91 -16.53 -19.46
CA PHE A 345 -12.35 -16.70 -19.63
C PHE A 345 -12.94 -15.40 -20.18
N THR A 346 -13.82 -15.47 -21.18
CA THR A 346 -14.24 -14.26 -21.90
C THR A 346 -15.75 -14.07 -21.93
N ARG A 347 -16.16 -12.80 -21.98
CA ARG A 347 -17.46 -12.37 -22.52
C ARG A 347 -17.59 -12.89 -23.96
N HIS A 348 -18.81 -12.98 -24.49
CA HIS A 348 -19.11 -13.78 -25.69
C HIS A 348 -18.76 -15.29 -25.55
N GLY A 349 -18.51 -15.76 -24.32
CA GLY A 349 -18.45 -17.16 -23.90
C GLY A 349 -17.10 -17.85 -24.11
N GLY A 350 -16.82 -18.88 -23.32
CA GLY A 350 -15.68 -19.78 -23.53
C GLY A 350 -14.40 -19.40 -22.78
N TYR A 351 -13.34 -20.18 -23.02
CA TYR A 351 -12.00 -19.93 -22.48
C TYR A 351 -10.88 -20.43 -23.39
N ASN A 352 -9.72 -19.78 -23.31
CA ASN A 352 -8.50 -20.15 -24.03
C ASN A 352 -7.34 -20.33 -23.03
N ILE A 353 -6.31 -21.08 -23.43
CA ILE A 353 -5.20 -21.47 -22.56
C ILE A 353 -3.86 -21.01 -23.13
N SER A 354 -3.01 -20.42 -22.30
CA SER A 354 -1.61 -20.09 -22.61
C SER A 354 -0.66 -20.99 -21.81
N GLU A 355 0.35 -21.57 -22.49
CA GLU A 355 1.47 -22.28 -21.85
C GLU A 355 2.76 -21.41 -21.78
N ASP A 356 2.62 -20.12 -22.12
CA ASP A 356 3.67 -19.12 -22.25
C ASP A 356 3.29 -17.78 -21.57
N TRP A 357 2.47 -17.85 -20.52
CA TRP A 357 2.20 -16.74 -19.59
C TRP A 357 1.54 -15.50 -20.24
N GLY A 358 0.60 -15.76 -21.15
CA GLY A 358 -0.18 -14.73 -21.86
C GLY A 358 0.42 -14.28 -23.19
N GLU A 359 1.52 -14.88 -23.65
CA GLU A 359 2.15 -14.56 -24.94
C GLU A 359 1.31 -15.07 -26.12
N THR A 360 0.85 -16.33 -26.10
CA THR A 360 -0.01 -16.93 -27.16
C THR A 360 -1.16 -17.78 -26.58
N TRP A 361 -2.17 -18.08 -27.41
CA TRP A 361 -3.41 -18.75 -26.98
C TRP A 361 -3.75 -20.02 -27.76
N SER A 362 -4.31 -21.01 -27.06
CA SER A 362 -4.94 -22.20 -27.66
C SER A 362 -6.16 -21.84 -28.50
N GLU A 363 -6.69 -22.83 -29.23
CA GLU A 363 -8.08 -22.80 -29.70
C GLU A 363 -9.05 -22.64 -28.51
N LYS A 364 -10.22 -22.05 -28.80
CA LYS A 364 -11.28 -21.76 -27.84
C LYS A 364 -11.96 -23.03 -27.35
N LYS A 365 -11.97 -23.24 -26.03
CA LYS A 365 -12.75 -24.27 -25.35
C LYS A 365 -14.05 -23.66 -24.81
N ASN A 366 -15.08 -24.49 -24.63
CA ASN A 366 -16.34 -24.07 -24.02
C ASN A 366 -16.52 -24.75 -22.66
N PRO A 367 -17.00 -24.04 -21.62
CA PRO A 367 -17.40 -24.66 -20.36
C PRO A 367 -18.73 -25.42 -20.53
N THR A 368 -19.05 -26.30 -19.59
CA THR A 368 -20.34 -27.02 -19.54
C THR A 368 -21.43 -26.25 -18.79
N ILE A 369 -21.06 -25.21 -18.02
CA ILE A 369 -21.98 -24.28 -17.37
C ILE A 369 -22.59 -23.30 -18.38
N THR A 370 -23.75 -22.74 -18.02
CA THR A 370 -24.49 -21.75 -18.81
C THR A 370 -24.57 -20.45 -18.01
N TYR A 371 -24.20 -19.34 -18.65
CA TYR A 371 -24.13 -18.00 -18.05
C TYR A 371 -24.41 -16.91 -19.10
N ASN A 372 -24.60 -15.68 -18.64
CA ASN A 372 -24.87 -14.53 -19.49
C ASN A 372 -23.61 -14.13 -20.30
N LEU A 373 -23.72 -14.07 -21.63
CA LEU A 373 -22.59 -13.77 -22.52
C LEU A 373 -22.45 -12.27 -22.88
N GLY A 374 -23.33 -11.41 -22.35
CA GLY A 374 -23.34 -9.95 -22.51
C GLY A 374 -23.11 -9.20 -21.18
N CYS A 375 -22.40 -9.85 -20.26
CA CYS A 375 -21.97 -9.31 -18.98
C CYS A 375 -20.49 -9.65 -18.78
N GLU A 376 -19.83 -8.89 -17.91
CA GLU A 376 -18.55 -9.26 -17.33
C GLU A 376 -18.69 -10.56 -16.51
N LEU A 377 -17.54 -11.19 -16.28
CA LEU A 377 -17.37 -12.40 -15.47
C LEU A 377 -16.03 -12.32 -14.75
N SER A 378 -15.99 -12.83 -13.52
CA SER A 378 -14.76 -12.92 -12.72
C SER A 378 -14.39 -14.37 -12.44
N ALA A 379 -13.10 -14.65 -12.34
CA ALA A 379 -12.60 -15.97 -11.97
C ALA A 379 -11.36 -15.85 -11.08
N ILE A 380 -11.20 -16.81 -10.16
CA ILE A 380 -9.98 -17.02 -9.37
C ILE A 380 -9.63 -18.51 -9.33
N THR A 381 -8.35 -18.83 -9.23
CA THR A 381 -7.91 -20.18 -8.80
C THR A 381 -7.91 -20.20 -7.28
N TYR A 382 -8.55 -21.22 -6.70
CA TYR A 382 -8.61 -21.42 -5.26
C TYR A 382 -7.35 -22.15 -4.76
N SER A 383 -6.79 -21.69 -3.63
CA SER A 383 -5.46 -22.10 -3.15
C SER A 383 -5.36 -23.57 -2.73
N LYS A 384 -6.47 -24.17 -2.28
CA LYS A 384 -6.55 -25.56 -1.83
C LYS A 384 -7.20 -26.42 -2.90
N LYS A 385 -6.77 -27.68 -3.01
CA LYS A 385 -7.37 -28.62 -3.96
C LYS A 385 -8.75 -29.10 -3.51
N ILE A 386 -9.66 -29.23 -4.47
CA ILE A 386 -11.02 -29.74 -4.28
C ILE A 386 -11.14 -31.05 -5.06
N ASP A 387 -11.53 -32.12 -4.37
CA ASP A 387 -11.50 -33.51 -4.84
C ASP A 387 -10.14 -33.95 -5.43
N GLY A 388 -9.04 -33.43 -4.87
CA GLY A 388 -7.67 -33.69 -5.33
C GLY A 388 -7.25 -32.97 -6.63
N LYS A 389 -8.14 -32.16 -7.21
CA LYS A 389 -7.88 -31.33 -8.40
C LYS A 389 -7.69 -29.86 -8.02
N THR A 390 -6.97 -29.13 -8.87
CA THR A 390 -6.88 -27.67 -8.82
C THR A 390 -8.26 -27.10 -9.20
N ALA A 391 -8.76 -26.11 -8.46
CA ALA A 391 -10.11 -25.60 -8.61
C ALA A 391 -10.13 -24.14 -9.06
N ILE A 392 -10.96 -23.81 -10.04
CA ILE A 392 -11.27 -22.45 -10.47
C ILE A 392 -12.68 -22.12 -9.98
N ILE A 393 -12.84 -21.00 -9.28
CA ILE A 393 -14.13 -20.44 -8.90
C ILE A 393 -14.45 -19.32 -9.89
N PHE A 394 -15.63 -19.37 -10.50
CA PHE A 394 -16.07 -18.49 -11.58
C PHE A 394 -17.41 -17.85 -11.20
N SER A 395 -17.53 -16.55 -11.40
CA SER A 395 -18.69 -15.72 -11.06
C SER A 395 -19.33 -15.12 -12.30
N ALA A 396 -20.64 -15.31 -12.47
CA ALA A 396 -21.43 -14.69 -13.54
C ALA A 396 -22.94 -14.70 -13.24
N PRO A 397 -23.75 -13.85 -13.92
CA PRO A 397 -25.19 -14.02 -13.97
C PRO A 397 -25.52 -15.32 -14.73
N SER A 398 -26.27 -16.24 -14.13
CA SER A 398 -26.62 -17.53 -14.77
C SER A 398 -27.79 -17.43 -15.77
N ASN A 399 -28.57 -16.35 -15.73
CA ASN A 399 -29.64 -16.11 -16.69
C ASN A 399 -29.08 -15.62 -18.04
N THR A 400 -29.23 -16.42 -19.10
CA THR A 400 -28.77 -16.06 -20.45
C THR A 400 -29.55 -14.91 -21.08
N GLY A 401 -30.77 -14.63 -20.61
CA GLY A 401 -31.64 -13.57 -21.13
C GLY A 401 -31.50 -12.21 -20.45
N GLY A 402 -30.72 -12.09 -19.35
CA GLY A 402 -30.57 -10.83 -18.62
C GLY A 402 -29.63 -10.92 -17.42
N ARG A 403 -29.24 -9.77 -16.87
CA ARG A 403 -28.32 -9.65 -15.73
C ARG A 403 -29.04 -9.96 -14.41
N THR A 404 -29.35 -11.24 -14.19
CA THR A 404 -29.99 -11.77 -12.97
C THR A 404 -29.44 -13.15 -12.60
N SER A 405 -29.80 -13.61 -11.39
CA SER A 405 -29.54 -14.97 -10.92
C SER A 405 -28.04 -15.28 -10.82
N GLY A 406 -27.34 -14.52 -9.97
CA GLY A 406 -25.89 -14.67 -9.78
C GLY A 406 -25.50 -16.04 -9.25
N LYS A 407 -24.48 -16.66 -9.86
CA LYS A 407 -23.92 -17.92 -9.39
C LYS A 407 -22.41 -17.88 -9.31
N LEU A 408 -21.89 -18.58 -8.30
CA LEU A 408 -20.52 -19.07 -8.28
C LEU A 408 -20.52 -20.50 -8.82
N PHE A 409 -19.57 -20.83 -9.68
CA PHE A 409 -19.38 -22.15 -10.25
C PHE A 409 -17.96 -22.64 -9.94
N VAL A 410 -17.81 -23.91 -9.56
CA VAL A 410 -16.49 -24.50 -9.25
C VAL A 410 -16.11 -25.51 -10.32
N GLY A 411 -15.08 -25.16 -11.08
CA GLY A 411 -14.50 -25.96 -12.14
C GLY A 411 -13.22 -26.67 -11.69
N LEU A 412 -13.20 -28.00 -11.74
CA LEU A 412 -12.04 -28.79 -11.40
C LEU A 412 -11.17 -29.04 -12.65
N VAL A 413 -9.91 -28.62 -12.61
CA VAL A 413 -9.02 -28.62 -13.78
C VAL A 413 -8.47 -30.03 -14.06
N ASN A 414 -8.43 -30.40 -15.35
CA ASN A 414 -7.84 -31.63 -15.87
C ASN A 414 -6.45 -31.39 -16.48
N ASN A 415 -5.63 -32.44 -16.55
CA ASN A 415 -4.26 -32.41 -17.09
C ASN A 415 -4.15 -31.89 -18.54
N ASP A 416 -5.22 -32.00 -19.34
CA ASP A 416 -5.31 -31.48 -20.71
C ASP A 416 -5.86 -30.03 -20.79
N GLY A 417 -6.09 -29.42 -19.62
CA GLY A 417 -6.74 -28.12 -19.46
C GLY A 417 -8.22 -28.11 -19.84
N THR A 418 -8.93 -29.24 -19.79
CA THR A 418 -10.40 -29.19 -19.68
C THR A 418 -10.81 -28.94 -18.23
N ILE A 419 -12.07 -28.57 -18.00
CA ILE A 419 -12.57 -28.16 -16.69
C ILE A 419 -13.89 -28.90 -16.41
N ASP A 420 -13.90 -29.71 -15.35
CA ASP A 420 -15.08 -30.40 -14.85
C ASP A 420 -15.85 -29.45 -13.91
N TRP A 421 -16.84 -28.72 -14.44
CA TRP A 421 -17.71 -27.87 -13.62
C TRP A 421 -18.63 -28.75 -12.76
N LYS A 422 -18.30 -28.87 -11.47
CA LYS A 422 -18.85 -29.88 -10.56
C LYS A 422 -19.82 -29.30 -9.53
N TYR A 423 -19.59 -28.07 -9.07
CA TYR A 423 -20.41 -27.41 -8.05
C TYR A 423 -20.93 -26.07 -8.55
N GLU A 424 -22.12 -25.67 -8.09
CA GLU A 424 -22.68 -24.35 -8.29
C GLU A 424 -23.38 -23.86 -7.02
N TYR A 425 -23.27 -22.56 -6.76
CA TYR A 425 -23.84 -21.87 -5.61
C TYR A 425 -24.65 -20.66 -6.08
N SER A 426 -25.88 -20.53 -5.57
CA SER A 426 -26.78 -19.42 -5.89
C SER A 426 -26.53 -18.24 -4.94
N VAL A 427 -25.91 -17.17 -5.43
CA VAL A 427 -25.60 -15.97 -4.61
C VAL A 427 -26.88 -15.24 -4.19
N ASN A 428 -27.82 -15.04 -5.12
CA ASN A 428 -29.02 -14.23 -4.87
C ASN A 428 -30.31 -14.76 -5.54
N GLY A 429 -30.35 -16.04 -5.89
CA GLY A 429 -31.52 -16.73 -6.42
C GLY A 429 -31.92 -16.22 -7.80
N ASN A 430 -32.88 -15.29 -7.85
CA ASN A 430 -33.39 -14.67 -9.09
C ASN A 430 -33.32 -13.13 -9.07
N ALA A 431 -32.63 -12.54 -8.09
CA ALA A 431 -32.44 -11.08 -8.04
C ALA A 431 -31.49 -10.59 -9.15
N TYR A 432 -31.41 -9.26 -9.30
CA TYR A 432 -30.46 -8.62 -10.22
C TYR A 432 -29.02 -9.01 -9.87
N TYR A 433 -28.21 -9.27 -10.89
CA TYR A 433 -26.80 -9.61 -10.74
C TYR A 433 -26.08 -9.27 -12.03
N ALA A 434 -25.10 -8.36 -11.97
CA ALA A 434 -24.35 -7.92 -13.13
C ALA A 434 -22.83 -8.16 -12.94
N TYR A 435 -22.00 -7.11 -12.94
CA TYR A 435 -20.54 -7.26 -12.85
C TYR A 435 -20.16 -7.74 -11.44
N SER A 436 -19.05 -8.47 -11.31
CA SER A 436 -18.64 -9.10 -10.07
C SER A 436 -17.13 -9.29 -9.99
N CYS A 437 -16.51 -9.21 -8.81
CA CYS A 437 -15.12 -9.59 -8.61
C CYS A 437 -14.93 -10.49 -7.39
N LEU A 438 -14.11 -11.53 -7.57
CA LEU A 438 -13.78 -12.55 -6.59
C LEU A 438 -12.39 -12.36 -5.97
N THR A 439 -12.28 -12.71 -4.69
CA THR A 439 -11.00 -12.97 -4.03
C THR A 439 -11.10 -14.10 -3.01
N GLU A 440 -9.99 -14.75 -2.70
CA GLU A 440 -9.89 -15.71 -1.59
C GLU A 440 -9.40 -14.95 -0.35
N LEU A 441 -10.04 -15.20 0.79
CA LEU A 441 -9.73 -14.59 2.09
C LEU A 441 -8.71 -15.45 2.84
N ASN A 442 -8.04 -14.91 3.87
CA ASN A 442 -6.95 -15.61 4.56
C ASN A 442 -7.36 -16.88 5.34
N ASP A 443 -8.65 -17.09 5.61
CA ASP A 443 -9.20 -18.36 6.10
C ASP A 443 -9.51 -19.37 4.96
N GLY A 444 -9.60 -18.87 3.73
CA GLY A 444 -10.00 -19.56 2.50
C GLY A 444 -11.51 -19.59 2.27
N SER A 445 -12.28 -18.69 2.91
CA SER A 445 -13.58 -18.26 2.41
C SER A 445 -13.42 -17.32 1.21
N ILE A 446 -14.51 -17.01 0.51
CA ILE A 446 -14.50 -16.26 -0.75
C ILE A 446 -15.15 -14.88 -0.53
N GLY A 447 -14.37 -13.83 -0.75
CA GLY A 447 -14.87 -12.46 -0.83
C GLY A 447 -15.44 -12.19 -2.21
N LEU A 448 -16.65 -11.65 -2.26
CA LEU A 448 -17.37 -11.33 -3.49
C LEU A 448 -17.92 -9.90 -3.42
N LEU A 449 -17.49 -9.04 -4.35
CA LEU A 449 -18.06 -7.71 -4.58
C LEU A 449 -18.82 -7.73 -5.92
N TYR A 450 -20.11 -7.35 -5.95
CA TYR A 450 -20.93 -7.47 -7.16
C TYR A 450 -22.03 -6.41 -7.29
N GLU A 451 -22.41 -6.09 -8.53
CA GLU A 451 -23.54 -5.22 -8.89
C GLU A 451 -24.88 -5.89 -8.56
N ASN A 452 -25.54 -5.43 -7.49
CA ASN A 452 -26.74 -6.05 -6.93
C ASN A 452 -28.05 -5.34 -7.32
N ALA A 453 -28.00 -4.07 -7.72
CA ALA A 453 -29.16 -3.27 -8.12
C ALA A 453 -28.80 -2.13 -9.10
N GLY A 454 -28.28 -2.48 -10.29
CA GLY A 454 -27.89 -1.49 -11.30
C GLY A 454 -26.56 -0.81 -10.95
N ALA A 455 -26.60 0.46 -10.53
CA ALA A 455 -25.42 1.21 -10.07
C ALA A 455 -25.26 1.18 -8.55
N ALA A 456 -25.55 0.02 -7.96
CA ALA A 456 -25.26 -0.30 -6.57
C ALA A 456 -24.48 -1.62 -6.54
N ILE A 457 -23.42 -1.64 -5.74
CA ILE A 457 -22.55 -2.81 -5.53
C ILE A 457 -22.64 -3.29 -4.07
N THR A 458 -22.36 -4.57 -3.85
CA THR A 458 -22.43 -5.19 -2.52
C THR A 458 -21.31 -6.19 -2.31
N TYR A 459 -20.67 -6.07 -1.15
CA TYR A 459 -19.63 -6.97 -0.64
C TYR A 459 -20.24 -8.08 0.24
N THR A 460 -19.72 -9.30 0.13
CA THR A 460 -20.09 -10.42 1.01
C THR A 460 -18.97 -11.47 1.10
N ASN A 461 -18.87 -12.12 2.27
CA ASN A 461 -17.98 -13.26 2.52
C ASN A 461 -18.80 -14.56 2.46
N ILE A 462 -18.35 -15.54 1.68
CA ILE A 462 -19.04 -16.83 1.50
C ILE A 462 -18.07 -17.97 1.86
N ALA A 463 -18.45 -18.83 2.81
CA ALA A 463 -17.62 -19.98 3.19
C ALA A 463 -17.47 -20.95 2.01
N ILE A 464 -16.27 -21.49 1.79
CA ILE A 464 -16.03 -22.42 0.67
C ILE A 464 -16.86 -23.69 0.81
N GLU A 465 -17.12 -24.12 2.05
CA GLU A 465 -17.98 -25.24 2.42
C GLU A 465 -19.44 -25.05 1.97
N ASP A 466 -19.96 -23.81 1.95
CA ASP A 466 -21.30 -23.51 1.45
C ASP A 466 -21.35 -23.58 -0.09
N ILE A 467 -20.26 -23.22 -0.76
CA ILE A 467 -20.16 -23.21 -2.23
C ILE A 467 -20.10 -24.63 -2.81
N ILE A 468 -19.41 -25.55 -2.15
CA ILE A 468 -19.20 -26.94 -2.62
C ILE A 468 -20.09 -27.98 -1.91
N GLY A 469 -20.62 -27.64 -0.73
CA GLY A 469 -21.42 -28.52 0.10
C GLY A 469 -20.64 -29.68 0.74
N SER A 470 -21.29 -30.34 1.69
CA SER A 470 -20.72 -31.39 2.56
C SER A 470 -20.27 -32.69 1.87
N ASN A 471 -20.41 -32.80 0.54
CA ASN A 471 -20.02 -33.97 -0.26
C ASN A 471 -18.67 -33.78 -1.00
N ALA A 472 -18.03 -32.63 -0.90
CA ALA A 472 -16.73 -32.37 -1.52
C ALA A 472 -15.57 -32.85 -0.64
N VAL A 473 -14.53 -33.43 -1.25
CA VAL A 473 -13.31 -33.81 -0.53
C VAL A 473 -12.28 -32.71 -0.70
N MET A 474 -12.27 -31.75 0.22
CA MET A 474 -11.16 -30.80 0.36
C MET A 474 -9.87 -31.58 0.63
N ALA A 475 -8.81 -31.29 -0.11
CA ALA A 475 -7.50 -31.88 0.15
C ALA A 475 -7.06 -31.47 1.57
N SER A 476 -6.89 -32.45 2.46
CA SER A 476 -6.61 -32.16 3.85
C SER A 476 -5.19 -31.63 3.97
N ALA A 477 -5.10 -30.37 4.42
CA ALA A 477 -3.84 -29.74 4.78
C ALA A 477 -3.02 -30.67 5.68
N PRO A 478 -1.68 -30.70 5.54
CA PRO A 478 -0.84 -31.61 6.30
C PRO A 478 -1.08 -31.45 7.80
N TRP A 479 -0.91 -32.54 8.55
CA TRP A 479 -1.11 -32.52 10.01
C TRP A 479 0.03 -33.19 10.74
N CYS A 480 0.35 -32.67 11.92
CA CYS A 480 1.33 -33.27 12.80
C CYS A 480 0.65 -34.28 13.74
N GLU A 481 1.26 -35.44 13.91
CA GLU A 481 0.93 -36.46 14.88
C GLU A 481 2.07 -36.55 15.90
N ASP A 482 1.71 -36.70 17.17
CA ASP A 482 2.66 -36.99 18.23
C ASP A 482 3.22 -38.44 18.12
N LYS A 483 4.11 -38.82 19.03
CA LYS A 483 4.68 -40.18 19.12
C LYS A 483 3.63 -41.30 19.30
N ASN A 484 2.40 -40.97 19.69
CA ASN A 484 1.30 -41.91 19.88
C ASN A 484 0.32 -41.95 18.68
N GLY A 485 0.58 -41.17 17.61
CA GLY A 485 -0.31 -41.02 16.46
C GLY A 485 -1.47 -40.03 16.68
N THR A 486 -1.43 -39.23 17.75
CA THR A 486 -2.50 -38.26 18.07
C THR A 486 -2.28 -36.95 17.31
N LYS A 487 -3.25 -36.54 16.49
CA LYS A 487 -3.21 -35.27 15.75
C LYS A 487 -3.06 -34.09 16.71
N THR A 488 -2.04 -33.28 16.46
CA THR A 488 -1.59 -32.16 17.29
C THR A 488 -1.86 -30.84 16.56
N SER A 489 -2.54 -29.91 17.23
CA SER A 489 -2.87 -28.57 16.70
C SER A 489 -1.97 -27.44 17.23
N SER A 490 -1.13 -27.71 18.23
CA SER A 490 -0.11 -26.78 18.75
C SER A 490 0.98 -27.53 19.51
N VAL A 491 2.16 -26.93 19.63
CA VAL A 491 3.32 -27.49 20.35
C VAL A 491 3.69 -26.59 21.51
N THR A 492 3.96 -27.16 22.68
CA THR A 492 4.59 -26.45 23.81
C THR A 492 5.92 -27.13 24.11
N MET A 493 7.01 -26.37 24.14
CA MET A 493 8.36 -26.88 24.38
C MET A 493 9.19 -25.92 25.24
N LYS A 494 10.24 -26.43 25.89
CA LYS A 494 11.19 -25.59 26.62
C LYS A 494 12.14 -24.82 25.68
N PRO A 495 12.76 -23.71 26.11
CA PRO A 495 13.92 -23.12 25.45
C PRO A 495 15.07 -24.12 25.29
N ASN A 496 15.89 -23.95 24.24
CA ASN A 496 17.04 -24.79 23.92
C ASN A 496 16.74 -26.31 23.80
N ALA A 497 15.49 -26.67 23.54
CA ALA A 497 15.02 -28.06 23.44
C ALA A 497 14.78 -28.46 21.98
N SER A 498 14.61 -29.76 21.74
CA SER A 498 14.12 -30.28 20.47
C SER A 498 13.00 -31.28 20.70
N VAL A 499 11.96 -31.22 19.86
CA VAL A 499 10.81 -32.12 19.87
C VAL A 499 10.54 -32.64 18.45
N GLU A 500 9.89 -33.81 18.35
CA GLU A 500 9.71 -34.51 17.08
C GLU A 500 8.27 -34.98 16.88
N TYR A 501 7.76 -34.76 15.67
CA TYR A 501 6.40 -35.09 15.26
C TYR A 501 6.42 -35.81 13.90
N GLN A 502 5.37 -36.58 13.60
CA GLN A 502 5.16 -37.16 12.27
C GLN A 502 4.21 -36.28 11.47
N VAL A 503 4.63 -35.78 10.32
CA VAL A 503 3.78 -35.01 9.41
C VAL A 503 3.13 -35.95 8.41
N ARG A 504 1.80 -35.89 8.33
CA ARG A 504 0.99 -36.56 7.32
C ARG A 504 0.49 -35.56 6.29
N SER A 505 0.12 -36.04 5.12
CA SER A 505 -0.55 -35.31 4.05
C SER A 505 -1.49 -36.27 3.31
N SER A 506 -2.51 -35.75 2.65
CA SER A 506 -3.34 -36.50 1.69
C SER A 506 -2.76 -36.56 0.27
N ALA A 507 -1.60 -35.95 0.01
CA ALA A 507 -0.95 -35.94 -1.30
C ALA A 507 -0.16 -37.23 -1.58
N ASP A 508 -0.27 -37.76 -2.81
CA ASP A 508 0.39 -39.02 -3.23
C ASP A 508 1.93 -39.00 -3.21
N SER A 509 2.56 -37.82 -3.16
CA SER A 509 4.02 -37.64 -3.18
C SER A 509 4.41 -36.28 -2.57
N PRO A 510 4.38 -36.14 -1.24
CA PRO A 510 4.59 -34.86 -0.57
C PRO A 510 6.06 -34.38 -0.67
N VAL A 511 6.25 -33.13 -1.08
CA VAL A 511 7.53 -32.43 -1.13
C VAL A 511 7.63 -31.50 0.08
N TRP A 512 8.09 -32.06 1.18
CA TRP A 512 8.11 -31.36 2.47
C TRP A 512 8.96 -30.09 2.49
N THR A 513 8.35 -29.00 2.96
CA THR A 513 9.04 -27.77 3.37
C THR A 513 8.51 -27.28 4.72
N VAL A 514 9.35 -26.58 5.48
CA VAL A 514 8.97 -25.90 6.72
C VAL A 514 9.80 -24.63 6.89
N ARG A 515 9.18 -23.58 7.45
CA ARG A 515 9.81 -22.32 7.89
C ARG A 515 9.18 -21.86 9.21
N SER A 516 9.91 -21.11 10.03
CA SER A 516 9.32 -20.41 11.19
C SER A 516 8.89 -18.98 10.83
N SER A 517 7.99 -18.40 11.63
CA SER A 517 7.81 -16.95 11.77
C SER A 517 9.08 -16.23 12.21
N ASN A 518 9.91 -16.87 13.04
CA ASN A 518 11.15 -16.29 13.54
C ASN A 518 12.25 -17.35 13.70
N ASP A 519 13.07 -17.49 12.65
CA ASP A 519 14.24 -18.37 12.64
C ASP A 519 15.29 -18.02 13.71
N GLU A 520 15.22 -16.85 14.38
CA GLU A 520 16.09 -16.51 15.52
C GLU A 520 15.65 -17.15 16.84
N ASN A 521 14.34 -17.37 17.03
CA ASN A 521 13.77 -18.02 18.22
C ASN A 521 13.59 -19.53 18.03
N LEU A 522 13.10 -19.94 16.86
CA LEU A 522 12.65 -21.29 16.58
C LEU A 522 13.14 -21.75 15.21
N THR A 523 13.67 -22.96 15.13
CA THR A 523 14.09 -23.57 13.86
C THR A 523 13.41 -24.91 13.66
N ALA A 524 13.11 -25.29 12.42
CA ALA A 524 12.46 -26.55 12.11
C ALA A 524 13.04 -27.16 10.83
N SER A 525 12.92 -28.49 10.72
CA SER A 525 13.22 -29.23 9.49
C SER A 525 12.31 -30.45 9.36
N ILE A 526 12.02 -30.86 8.12
CA ILE A 526 11.31 -32.10 7.83
C ILE A 526 12.22 -33.01 7.01
N THR A 527 12.31 -34.28 7.38
CA THR A 527 13.01 -35.32 6.61
C THR A 527 12.17 -36.59 6.63
N ASP A 528 11.85 -37.12 5.45
CA ASP A 528 11.05 -38.35 5.27
C ASP A 528 9.72 -38.35 6.06
N GLY A 529 9.04 -37.20 6.12
CA GLY A 529 7.79 -36.99 6.86
C GLY A 529 7.97 -36.68 8.35
N LYS A 530 9.16 -36.86 8.91
CA LYS A 530 9.46 -36.53 10.31
C LYS A 530 9.79 -35.05 10.46
N LEU A 531 9.00 -34.30 11.22
CA LEU A 531 9.28 -32.93 11.64
C LEU A 531 10.13 -32.95 12.91
N THR A 532 11.26 -32.25 12.89
CA THR A 532 12.05 -31.92 14.07
C THR A 532 11.98 -30.41 14.28
N ILE A 533 11.55 -30.00 15.48
CA ILE A 533 11.45 -28.60 15.92
C ILE A 533 12.52 -28.38 16.99
N THR A 534 13.30 -27.31 16.87
CA THR A 534 14.37 -26.93 17.80
C THR A 534 14.23 -25.48 18.20
N SER A 535 13.97 -25.24 19.48
CA SER A 535 13.95 -23.90 20.07
C SER A 535 15.37 -23.45 20.42
N LYS A 536 15.58 -22.13 20.46
CA LYS A 536 16.79 -21.50 21.00
C LYS A 536 16.47 -20.93 22.38
N ASN A 537 17.37 -20.11 22.92
CA ASN A 537 17.10 -19.31 24.10
C ASN A 537 16.34 -18.05 23.70
N CYS A 538 15.03 -18.00 23.92
CA CYS A 538 14.17 -16.85 23.61
C CYS A 538 14.32 -15.69 24.62
N GLY A 539 15.26 -15.76 25.56
CA GLY A 539 15.44 -14.74 26.59
C GLY A 539 14.34 -14.81 27.65
N PHE A 540 13.79 -13.64 27.99
CA PHE A 540 12.86 -13.48 29.10
C PHE A 540 11.42 -13.36 28.56
N GLY A 541 10.68 -14.47 28.55
CA GLY A 541 9.30 -14.50 28.07
C GLY A 541 8.80 -15.88 27.67
N VAL A 542 7.65 -15.89 27.00
CA VAL A 542 7.20 -16.99 26.14
C VAL A 542 7.27 -16.51 24.70
N ALA A 543 8.02 -17.21 23.84
CA ALA A 543 7.92 -16.98 22.40
C ALA A 543 6.72 -17.77 21.88
N GLN A 544 5.77 -17.08 21.25
CA GLN A 544 4.68 -17.69 20.49
C GLN A 544 5.01 -17.56 19.01
N GLU A 545 5.49 -18.64 18.43
CA GLU A 545 5.93 -18.72 17.05
C GLU A 545 4.97 -19.59 16.22
N MET A 546 5.05 -19.48 14.91
CA MET A 546 4.31 -20.31 13.95
C MET A 546 5.28 -21.08 13.08
N LEU A 547 5.04 -22.37 12.88
CA LEU A 547 5.66 -23.13 11.80
C LEU A 547 4.69 -23.22 10.62
N VAL A 548 5.14 -22.72 9.47
CA VAL A 548 4.45 -22.90 8.19
C VAL A 548 5.00 -24.18 7.59
N ILE A 549 4.17 -25.22 7.49
CA ILE A 549 4.54 -26.56 7.01
C ILE A 549 3.77 -26.84 5.73
N SER A 550 4.46 -27.20 4.66
CA SER A 550 3.82 -27.55 3.38
C SER A 550 4.28 -28.90 2.86
N ASP A 551 3.34 -29.62 2.25
CA ASP A 551 3.60 -30.86 1.50
C ASP A 551 3.94 -30.61 0.01
N GLY A 552 4.15 -29.34 -0.37
CA GLY A 552 4.42 -28.90 -1.74
C GLY A 552 3.16 -28.71 -2.60
N THR A 553 1.97 -28.97 -2.06
CA THR A 553 0.67 -28.70 -2.68
C THR A 553 -0.25 -27.92 -1.74
N ASN A 554 -0.32 -28.33 -0.47
CA ASN A 554 -1.13 -27.74 0.59
C ASN A 554 -0.22 -27.22 1.72
N THR A 555 -0.72 -26.31 2.53
CA THR A 555 0.00 -25.71 3.67
C THR A 555 -0.82 -25.84 4.95
N THR A 556 -0.14 -26.03 6.06
CA THR A 556 -0.70 -26.03 7.42
C THR A 556 0.12 -25.11 8.31
N TYR A 557 -0.52 -24.61 9.38
CA TYR A 557 0.12 -23.75 10.37
C TYR A 557 0.11 -24.46 11.73
N LEU A 558 1.28 -24.57 12.35
CA LEU A 558 1.45 -25.18 13.67
C LEU A 558 1.99 -24.12 14.64
N PRO A 559 1.15 -23.60 15.55
CA PRO A 559 1.59 -22.76 16.65
C PRO A 559 2.57 -23.49 17.57
N VAL A 560 3.65 -22.82 17.97
CA VAL A 560 4.67 -23.33 18.88
C VAL A 560 4.93 -22.31 19.99
N ALA A 561 4.59 -22.69 21.22
CA ALA A 561 4.94 -21.95 22.42
C ALA A 561 6.28 -22.45 22.99
N VAL A 562 7.26 -21.56 23.11
CA VAL A 562 8.53 -21.83 23.78
C VAL A 562 8.51 -21.19 25.17
N SER A 563 8.50 -22.00 26.23
CA SER A 563 8.36 -21.56 27.63
C SER A 563 9.04 -22.53 28.60
N GLU A 564 9.66 -22.02 29.67
CA GLU A 564 10.19 -22.88 30.74
C GLU A 564 9.09 -23.56 31.57
N THR A 565 7.88 -23.02 31.61
CA THR A 565 6.72 -23.59 32.30
C THR A 565 5.54 -23.81 31.34
N THR A 566 4.75 -24.87 31.58
CA THR A 566 3.46 -25.06 30.92
C THR A 566 2.35 -24.21 31.53
N GLU A 567 2.51 -23.79 32.79
CA GLU A 567 1.57 -22.93 33.50
C GLU A 567 2.00 -21.46 33.40
N TYR A 568 1.47 -20.77 32.39
CA TYR A 568 1.72 -19.35 32.19
C TYR A 568 0.49 -18.59 31.68
N LEU A 569 0.56 -17.26 31.72
CA LEU A 569 -0.37 -16.36 31.06
C LEU A 569 0.39 -15.21 30.39
N SER A 570 0.09 -14.93 29.12
CA SER A 570 0.62 -13.77 28.39
C SER A 570 -0.33 -12.57 28.54
N VAL A 571 0.15 -11.48 29.13
CA VAL A 571 -0.62 -10.29 29.47
C VAL A 571 -0.15 -9.11 28.61
N LYS A 572 -0.79 -8.92 27.45
CA LYS A 572 -0.58 -7.73 26.61
C LYS A 572 -1.36 -6.54 27.19
N LEU A 573 -0.72 -5.37 27.27
CA LEU A 573 -1.25 -4.12 27.80
C LEU A 573 -0.78 -2.94 26.93
N ARG A 574 -1.55 -1.86 26.90
CA ARG A 574 -1.06 -0.51 26.58
C ARG A 574 -0.51 0.18 27.82
N MET A 575 0.15 1.34 27.68
CA MET A 575 0.43 2.18 28.85
C MET A 575 -0.90 2.65 29.47
N GLY A 576 -1.05 2.61 30.79
CA GLY A 576 -2.30 2.91 31.50
C GLY A 576 -3.33 1.76 31.52
N ASP A 577 -3.22 0.73 30.67
CA ASP A 577 -4.15 -0.41 30.68
C ASP A 577 -4.15 -1.12 32.04
N VAL A 578 -5.34 -1.49 32.51
CA VAL A 578 -5.55 -2.29 33.72
C VAL A 578 -6.21 -3.61 33.38
N LYS A 579 -5.61 -4.73 33.82
CA LYS A 579 -6.23 -6.07 33.76
C LYS A 579 -6.26 -6.71 35.14
N ASN A 580 -7.43 -7.25 35.50
CA ASN A 580 -7.69 -7.89 36.78
C ASN A 580 -7.85 -9.40 36.58
N TYR A 581 -7.24 -10.20 37.44
CA TYR A 581 -7.36 -11.66 37.44
C TYR A 581 -7.69 -12.18 38.84
N THR A 582 -8.49 -13.23 38.90
CA THR A 582 -8.74 -13.99 40.14
C THR A 582 -7.67 -15.07 40.30
N ILE A 583 -7.14 -15.21 41.51
CA ILE A 583 -6.23 -16.26 41.96
C ILE A 583 -6.85 -16.94 43.20
N ALA A 584 -6.35 -18.11 43.61
CA ALA A 584 -6.89 -18.73 44.82
C ALA A 584 -6.57 -17.87 46.06
N ASP A 585 -7.43 -17.89 47.07
CA ASP A 585 -7.16 -17.20 48.33
C ASP A 585 -5.84 -17.70 48.95
N GLU A 586 -5.09 -16.78 49.56
CA GLU A 586 -3.75 -17.01 50.15
C GLU A 586 -2.64 -17.44 49.16
N THR A 587 -2.86 -17.31 47.85
CA THR A 587 -1.82 -17.53 46.82
C THR A 587 -0.70 -16.47 46.91
N SER A 588 0.50 -16.88 47.31
CA SER A 588 1.69 -16.03 47.33
C SER A 588 2.17 -15.61 45.93
N LEU A 589 2.69 -14.38 45.84
CA LEU A 589 3.29 -13.82 44.62
C LEU A 589 4.82 -13.79 44.69
N ASP A 590 5.51 -14.43 43.75
CA ASP A 590 6.94 -14.18 43.50
C ASP A 590 7.10 -13.05 42.49
N ARG A 591 7.75 -11.97 42.94
CA ARG A 591 8.00 -10.73 42.20
C ARG A 591 9.47 -10.54 41.81
N THR A 592 10.32 -11.56 41.97
CA THR A 592 11.76 -11.51 41.66
C THR A 592 12.07 -11.02 40.24
N ASN A 593 11.16 -11.30 39.31
CA ASN A 593 11.23 -10.95 37.89
C ASN A 593 10.44 -9.68 37.50
N LEU A 594 9.79 -9.01 38.48
CA LEU A 594 8.82 -7.95 38.21
C LEU A 594 9.49 -6.57 38.22
N ASN A 595 9.80 -6.07 37.03
CA ASN A 595 10.06 -4.65 36.86
C ASN A 595 8.74 -3.85 36.95
N GLU A 596 8.47 -3.29 38.14
CA GLU A 596 7.34 -2.39 38.42
C GLU A 596 7.41 -1.07 37.61
N SER A 597 8.55 -0.73 36.98
CA SER A 597 8.66 0.42 36.06
C SER A 597 8.05 0.15 34.68
N VAL A 598 7.80 -1.11 34.33
CA VAL A 598 7.15 -1.52 33.07
C VAL A 598 5.68 -1.82 33.34
N ALA A 599 5.38 -2.64 34.36
CA ALA A 599 4.01 -2.90 34.77
C ALA A 599 3.92 -3.14 36.27
N LYS A 600 2.93 -2.49 36.90
CA LYS A 600 2.70 -2.50 38.34
C LYS A 600 1.68 -3.57 38.72
N VAL A 601 1.94 -4.30 39.80
CA VAL A 601 1.03 -5.38 40.25
C VAL A 601 0.51 -5.11 41.67
N THR A 602 -0.80 -5.04 41.85
CA THR A 602 -1.45 -4.89 43.17
C THR A 602 -2.22 -6.16 43.51
N GLU A 603 -2.17 -6.61 44.76
CA GLU A 603 -2.88 -7.82 45.23
C GLU A 603 -3.92 -7.45 46.29
N THR A 604 -5.13 -8.03 46.18
CA THR A 604 -6.22 -7.87 47.14
C THR A 604 -7.04 -9.16 47.21
N LYS A 605 -6.80 -9.99 48.24
CA LYS A 605 -7.57 -11.22 48.61
C LYS A 605 -8.18 -11.99 47.43
N GLY A 606 -7.42 -12.93 46.88
CA GLY A 606 -7.85 -13.76 45.75
C GLY A 606 -7.91 -13.01 44.42
N LYS A 607 -7.39 -11.78 44.34
CA LYS A 607 -7.33 -10.99 43.10
C LYS A 607 -5.99 -10.26 42.95
N ILE A 608 -5.56 -10.15 41.70
CA ILE A 608 -4.42 -9.35 41.26
C ILE A 608 -4.86 -8.36 40.18
N LYS A 609 -4.44 -7.11 40.33
CA LYS A 609 -4.53 -6.03 39.33
C LYS A 609 -3.15 -5.83 38.72
N ILE A 610 -3.04 -5.92 37.40
CA ILE A 610 -1.85 -5.57 36.62
C ILE A 610 -2.14 -4.27 35.88
N GLU A 611 -1.21 -3.31 35.91
CA GLU A 611 -1.34 -1.95 35.37
C GLU A 611 -0.11 -1.63 34.51
N GLY A 612 -0.29 -1.23 33.25
CA GLY A 612 0.82 -0.88 32.34
C GLY A 612 1.42 0.49 32.67
N ILE A 613 2.73 0.57 32.89
CA ILE A 613 3.42 1.79 33.35
C ILE A 613 4.32 2.41 32.27
N ALA A 614 5.04 1.61 31.48
CA ALA A 614 5.85 2.08 30.35
C ALA A 614 6.09 0.96 29.33
N GLU A 615 6.36 1.29 28.06
CA GLU A 615 6.67 0.31 27.01
C GLU A 615 7.83 -0.63 27.42
N GLY A 616 7.61 -1.95 27.35
CA GLY A 616 8.59 -2.95 27.74
C GLY A 616 7.99 -4.34 28.04
N THR A 617 8.80 -5.22 28.61
CA THR A 617 8.41 -6.57 29.04
C THR A 617 8.84 -6.83 30.49
N THR A 618 8.02 -7.57 31.24
CA THR A 618 8.24 -7.86 32.67
C THR A 618 7.46 -9.12 33.07
N SER A 619 7.73 -9.76 34.23
CA SER A 619 6.92 -10.92 34.66
C SER A 619 6.89 -11.13 36.17
N PHE A 620 5.88 -11.84 36.66
CA PHE A 620 5.80 -12.32 38.05
C PHE A 620 5.11 -13.69 38.08
N GLN A 621 5.15 -14.38 39.22
CA GLN A 621 4.52 -15.68 39.38
C GLN A 621 3.49 -15.63 40.53
N ALA A 622 2.34 -16.28 40.34
CA ALA A 622 1.30 -16.44 41.35
C ALA A 622 1.00 -17.93 41.52
N GLY A 623 1.38 -18.50 42.66
CA GLY A 623 1.36 -19.96 42.84
C GLY A 623 2.22 -20.65 41.77
N ASP A 624 1.65 -21.61 41.05
CA ASP A 624 2.36 -22.35 39.99
C ASP A 624 2.39 -21.63 38.62
N ARG A 625 1.70 -20.49 38.46
CA ARG A 625 1.48 -19.83 37.16
C ARG A 625 2.29 -18.54 36.98
N VAL A 626 3.04 -18.46 35.88
CA VAL A 626 3.87 -17.28 35.54
C VAL A 626 3.12 -16.33 34.60
N TYR A 627 3.03 -15.05 34.97
CA TYR A 627 2.39 -13.98 34.23
C TYR A 627 3.46 -13.17 33.48
N TYR A 628 3.55 -13.37 32.17
CA TYR A 628 4.46 -12.63 31.29
C TYR A 628 3.75 -11.42 30.70
N ILE A 629 4.18 -10.23 31.11
CA ILE A 629 3.54 -8.96 30.76
C ILE A 629 4.32 -8.28 29.63
N THR A 630 3.59 -7.75 28.64
CA THR A 630 4.13 -6.91 27.57
C THR A 630 3.31 -5.64 27.51
N VAL A 631 3.95 -4.50 27.75
CA VAL A 631 3.36 -3.17 27.66
C VAL A 631 3.84 -2.54 26.36
N LYS A 632 2.93 -1.97 25.57
CA LYS A 632 3.24 -1.21 24.38
C LYS A 632 2.69 0.21 24.47
N ASN A 633 3.40 1.14 23.87
CA ASN A 633 2.84 2.44 23.52
C ASN A 633 1.95 2.27 22.27
N ASP A 634 0.90 3.08 22.18
CA ASP A 634 0.19 3.31 20.93
C ASP A 634 1.05 4.09 19.94
N VAL A 635 0.59 4.19 18.70
CA VAL A 635 1.26 4.93 17.63
C VAL A 635 0.25 5.86 16.97
N ARG A 636 0.65 7.12 16.73
CA ARG A 636 -0.05 8.08 15.88
C ARG A 636 0.95 8.60 14.87
N GLU A 637 0.69 8.34 13.59
CA GLU A 637 1.37 9.02 12.50
C GLU A 637 0.76 10.42 12.35
N ILE A 638 1.61 11.42 12.12
CA ILE A 638 1.25 12.81 11.83
C ILE A 638 2.09 13.24 10.63
N SER A 639 1.47 13.91 9.66
CA SER A 639 2.18 14.63 8.60
C SER A 639 2.10 16.13 8.88
N LEU A 640 3.17 16.86 8.57
CA LEU A 640 3.22 18.31 8.54
C LEU A 640 3.99 18.78 7.30
N ASP A 641 3.65 19.91 6.72
CA ASP A 641 4.50 20.57 5.73
C ASP A 641 5.69 21.32 6.35
N ILE A 642 6.73 21.61 5.56
CA ILE A 642 7.84 22.47 6.00
C ILE A 642 7.28 23.88 6.23
N GLY A 643 7.35 24.35 7.48
CA GLY A 643 6.79 25.62 7.92
C GLY A 643 5.40 25.51 8.57
N GLU A 644 4.66 24.40 8.37
CA GLU A 644 3.40 24.13 9.06
C GLU A 644 3.63 23.98 10.58
N SER A 645 2.60 24.19 11.39
CA SER A 645 2.70 24.14 12.85
C SER A 645 1.43 23.56 13.46
N MET A 646 1.59 22.54 14.31
CA MET A 646 0.54 21.99 15.15
C MET A 646 0.80 22.33 16.62
N VAL A 647 -0.21 22.18 17.47
CA VAL A 647 -0.05 22.36 18.92
C VAL A 647 -0.20 21.02 19.64
N MET A 648 0.71 20.75 20.58
CA MET A 648 0.68 19.59 21.45
C MET A 648 0.49 20.05 22.90
N LYS A 649 -0.57 19.54 23.55
CA LYS A 649 -0.81 19.74 24.99
C LYS A 649 0.26 19.06 25.83
N GLY A 650 0.46 19.54 27.05
CA GLY A 650 1.41 19.08 28.06
C GLY A 650 2.78 19.75 28.00
N VAL A 651 3.69 19.29 28.87
CA VAL A 651 5.06 19.83 29.02
C VAL A 651 5.87 19.61 27.72
N MET A 652 6.62 20.63 27.29
CA MET A 652 7.58 20.53 26.19
C MET A 652 8.76 19.62 26.59
N PRO A 653 9.14 18.62 25.76
CA PRO A 653 10.21 17.69 26.10
C PRO A 653 11.61 18.33 26.00
N GLU A 654 12.48 18.08 26.98
CA GLU A 654 13.90 18.45 26.93
C GLU A 654 14.64 17.57 25.90
N ILE A 655 15.08 18.17 24.78
CA ILE A 655 15.79 17.46 23.69
C ILE A 655 17.04 18.26 23.29
N ASP A 656 18.20 17.74 23.67
CA ASP A 656 19.44 18.51 23.86
C ASP A 656 20.41 18.50 22.64
N ALA A 657 19.86 18.47 21.41
CA ALA A 657 20.67 18.40 20.17
C ALA A 657 20.02 19.13 18.98
N TYR A 658 20.33 20.43 18.83
CA TYR A 658 20.20 21.26 17.62
C TYR A 658 19.13 20.89 16.56
N ARG A 659 17.85 21.14 16.88
CA ARG A 659 16.75 21.44 15.93
C ARG A 659 16.68 20.52 14.70
N GLN A 660 16.20 19.30 14.90
CA GLN A 660 15.97 18.30 13.84
C GLN A 660 14.78 18.67 12.91
N THR A 661 14.09 17.65 12.41
CA THR A 661 12.93 17.66 11.49
C THR A 661 11.84 18.66 11.89
N VAL A 662 11.58 18.79 13.19
CA VAL A 662 10.67 19.79 13.77
C VAL A 662 11.41 20.77 14.68
N LEU A 663 10.83 21.96 14.82
CA LEU A 663 11.13 22.95 15.85
C LEU A 663 10.06 22.89 16.94
N LEU A 664 10.47 22.95 18.20
CA LEU A 664 9.57 23.05 19.36
C LEU A 664 9.65 24.46 19.95
N GLU A 665 8.49 25.08 20.19
CA GLU A 665 8.38 26.44 20.74
C GLU A 665 7.29 26.47 21.83
N GLU A 666 7.48 27.25 22.91
CA GLU A 666 6.43 27.46 23.91
C GLU A 666 5.19 28.12 23.26
N ASN A 667 3.97 27.72 23.64
CA ASN A 667 2.73 28.32 23.13
C ASN A 667 2.11 29.29 24.14
N PRO A 668 2.36 30.62 24.04
CA PRO A 668 1.77 31.61 24.93
C PRO A 668 0.35 32.03 24.55
N ASN A 669 -0.13 31.71 23.34
CA ASN A 669 -1.26 32.40 22.71
C ASN A 669 -2.57 31.60 22.71
N GLU A 670 -2.51 30.27 22.74
CA GLU A 670 -3.72 29.44 22.76
C GLU A 670 -4.09 28.99 24.18
N TYR A 671 -5.34 28.55 24.35
CA TYR A 671 -5.93 28.20 25.64
C TYR A 671 -6.51 26.79 25.60
N PRO A 672 -5.70 25.73 25.35
CA PRO A 672 -6.20 24.37 25.44
C PRO A 672 -6.66 24.07 26.86
N TYR A 673 -7.81 23.44 27.00
CA TYR A 673 -8.36 22.96 28.27
C TYR A 673 -8.35 21.43 28.31
N GLU A 674 -8.20 20.86 29.50
CA GLU A 674 -8.27 19.40 29.74
C GLU A 674 -9.12 19.08 30.97
N PRO A 675 -9.93 17.99 30.95
CA PRO A 675 -10.76 17.59 32.08
C PRO A 675 -9.92 16.94 33.18
N VAL A 676 -10.03 17.44 34.42
CA VAL A 676 -9.26 16.89 35.54
C VAL A 676 -9.86 15.57 36.02
N THR A 677 -9.00 14.61 36.36
CA THR A 677 -9.39 13.33 36.98
C THR A 677 -9.40 13.38 38.51
N LYS A 678 -9.10 14.55 39.11
CA LYS A 678 -9.14 14.81 40.56
C LYS A 678 -9.43 16.28 40.80
N LEU A 679 -10.35 16.57 41.73
CA LEU A 679 -10.67 17.94 42.13
C LEU A 679 -9.70 18.47 43.20
N THR A 680 -9.22 19.70 43.00
CA THR A 680 -8.49 20.53 43.98
C THR A 680 -9.09 21.94 44.02
N ASP A 681 -8.68 22.79 44.97
CA ASP A 681 -9.10 24.19 44.99
C ASP A 681 -8.50 24.95 43.78
N GLY A 682 -9.33 25.64 42.99
CA GLY A 682 -8.88 26.31 41.78
C GLY A 682 -10.02 26.80 40.87
N LYS A 683 -9.67 27.30 39.68
CA LYS A 683 -10.65 27.65 38.63
C LYS A 683 -10.88 26.49 37.67
N TYR A 684 -12.11 26.30 37.24
CA TYR A 684 -12.56 25.24 36.34
C TYR A 684 -13.65 25.72 35.38
N LEU A 685 -13.65 25.27 34.13
CA LEU A 685 -14.88 25.22 33.34
C LEU A 685 -15.72 24.04 33.83
N ILE A 686 -17.04 24.22 33.97
CA ILE A 686 -17.97 23.14 34.34
C ILE A 686 -18.77 22.79 33.08
N GLY A 687 -18.71 21.56 32.58
CA GLY A 687 -19.31 21.23 31.29
C GLY A 687 -19.56 19.76 30.99
N THR A 688 -20.11 19.48 29.82
CA THR A 688 -20.07 18.18 29.14
C THR A 688 -18.86 18.14 28.18
N GLU A 689 -18.73 17.09 27.37
CA GLU A 689 -17.66 16.92 26.37
C GLU A 689 -17.68 17.98 25.23
N SER A 690 -18.70 18.83 25.16
CA SER A 690 -18.85 19.84 24.08
C SER A 690 -19.46 21.18 24.51
N HIS A 691 -19.95 21.31 25.75
CA HIS A 691 -20.67 22.50 26.21
C HIS A 691 -20.34 22.84 27.67
N ILE A 692 -20.21 24.12 28.00
CA ILE A 692 -19.93 24.63 29.34
C ILE A 692 -21.11 25.39 29.95
N VAL A 693 -21.17 25.45 31.28
CA VAL A 693 -22.13 26.25 32.06
C VAL A 693 -21.62 27.69 32.18
N THR A 694 -22.38 28.64 31.65
CA THR A 694 -22.12 30.08 31.77
C THR A 694 -22.77 30.65 33.02
N SER A 695 -22.41 31.87 33.44
CA SER A 695 -23.10 32.60 34.52
C SER A 695 -24.49 33.13 34.13
N GLY A 696 -24.82 33.15 32.83
CA GLY A 696 -26.07 33.72 32.31
C GLY A 696 -27.32 32.84 32.48
N ASP A 697 -28.50 33.45 32.35
CA ASP A 697 -29.79 32.73 32.35
C ASP A 697 -30.07 31.99 31.04
N SER A 698 -30.55 30.74 31.14
CA SER A 698 -31.07 30.02 29.98
C SER A 698 -32.41 30.62 29.52
N LYS A 699 -32.60 30.69 28.20
CA LYS A 699 -33.89 31.07 27.59
C LYS A 699 -34.96 29.98 27.71
N ALA A 700 -34.62 28.78 28.17
CA ALA A 700 -35.56 27.69 28.37
C ALA A 700 -36.29 27.82 29.72
N THR A 701 -37.62 27.90 29.69
CA THR A 701 -38.48 28.00 30.87
C THR A 701 -38.69 26.66 31.58
N ASP A 702 -38.79 26.69 32.91
CA ASP A 702 -39.20 25.59 33.82
C ASP A 702 -38.40 24.26 33.79
N PRO A 703 -37.66 23.90 34.86
CA PRO A 703 -37.15 24.80 35.90
C PRO A 703 -36.25 25.88 35.29
N LEU A 704 -36.09 27.02 35.98
CA LEU A 704 -35.07 28.00 35.61
C LEU A 704 -33.65 27.43 35.81
N GLY A 705 -32.67 27.89 35.06
CA GLY A 705 -31.33 27.33 35.08
C GLY A 705 -30.31 28.14 34.28
N ARG A 706 -29.03 27.91 34.55
CA ARG A 706 -27.92 28.55 33.85
C ARG A 706 -27.88 28.15 32.37
N ALA A 707 -27.53 29.10 31.50
CA ALA A 707 -27.33 28.85 30.09
C ALA A 707 -26.07 28.01 29.87
N MET A 708 -26.16 27.06 28.93
CA MET A 708 -25.02 26.32 28.43
C MET A 708 -24.65 26.81 27.04
N GLN A 709 -23.34 26.85 26.74
CA GLN A 709 -22.75 27.31 25.48
C GLN A 709 -21.84 26.21 24.94
N ALA A 710 -21.86 25.97 23.62
CA ALA A 710 -20.90 25.09 22.96
C ALA A 710 -19.49 25.70 23.07
N ALA A 711 -18.48 24.88 23.37
CA ALA A 711 -17.15 25.33 23.69
C ALA A 711 -16.09 24.60 22.83
N ASP A 712 -15.17 25.36 22.24
CA ASP A 712 -13.95 24.81 21.67
C ASP A 712 -12.86 24.75 22.75
N PHE A 713 -12.66 23.57 23.34
CA PHE A 713 -11.65 23.33 24.37
C PHE A 713 -10.20 23.27 23.85
N GLU A 714 -9.98 23.43 22.54
CA GLU A 714 -8.65 23.52 21.94
C GLU A 714 -8.26 24.99 21.67
N GLY A 715 -9.15 25.75 21.02
CA GLY A 715 -8.84 27.08 20.46
C GLY A 715 -9.48 28.31 21.11
N GLU A 716 -10.51 28.18 21.96
CA GLU A 716 -11.28 29.34 22.49
C GLU A 716 -10.75 29.86 23.84
N ASP A 717 -10.66 31.19 24.03
CA ASP A 717 -10.43 31.78 25.36
C ASP A 717 -11.72 31.73 26.19
N LEU A 718 -11.86 30.62 26.91
CA LEU A 718 -13.00 30.35 27.78
C LEU A 718 -12.80 30.90 29.21
N THR A 719 -11.74 31.67 29.49
CA THR A 719 -11.41 32.12 30.86
C THR A 719 -12.55 32.89 31.55
N GLN A 720 -13.35 33.63 30.76
CA GLN A 720 -14.54 34.37 31.22
C GLN A 720 -15.66 33.46 31.77
N TYR A 721 -15.69 32.17 31.42
CA TYR A 721 -16.70 31.20 31.88
C TYR A 721 -16.21 30.29 33.02
N MET A 722 -15.00 30.50 33.53
CA MET A 722 -14.44 29.68 34.60
C MET A 722 -15.06 29.98 35.98
N TRP A 723 -15.44 28.92 36.69
CA TRP A 723 -15.92 28.94 38.05
C TRP A 723 -14.77 28.62 39.01
N THR A 724 -14.65 29.38 40.09
CA THR A 724 -13.73 29.08 41.20
C THR A 724 -14.40 28.07 42.12
N ILE A 725 -13.81 26.88 42.25
CA ILE A 725 -14.24 25.83 43.17
C ILE A 725 -13.27 25.81 44.35
N ALA A 726 -13.79 25.86 45.57
CA ALA A 726 -13.00 25.83 46.80
C ALA A 726 -13.64 24.91 47.84
N LYS A 727 -12.82 24.13 48.54
CA LYS A 727 -13.26 23.16 49.54
C LYS A 727 -13.62 23.81 50.87
N THR A 728 -14.66 23.30 51.52
CA THR A 728 -15.09 23.67 52.87
C THR A 728 -15.05 22.45 53.80
N GLU A 729 -15.37 22.63 55.09
CA GLU A 729 -15.46 21.51 56.04
C GLU A 729 -16.60 20.53 55.70
N GLU A 730 -17.64 21.00 55.00
CA GLU A 730 -18.86 20.24 54.70
C GLU A 730 -19.04 19.88 53.21
N GLY A 731 -18.21 20.41 52.31
CA GLY A 731 -18.34 20.20 50.86
C GLY A 731 -17.45 21.15 50.05
N TYR A 732 -18.03 21.82 49.05
CA TYR A 732 -17.36 22.82 48.21
C TYR A 732 -18.27 24.04 47.99
N THR A 733 -17.68 25.22 47.83
CA THR A 733 -18.32 26.36 47.19
C THR A 733 -17.92 26.42 45.71
N ILE A 734 -18.83 26.90 44.86
CA ILE A 734 -18.60 27.13 43.44
C ILE A 734 -19.00 28.58 43.14
N VAL A 735 -18.09 29.38 42.57
CA VAL A 735 -18.24 30.84 42.42
C VAL A 735 -17.94 31.26 40.98
N ASP A 736 -18.77 32.08 40.34
CA ASP A 736 -18.48 32.61 39.00
C ASP A 736 -17.40 33.71 39.01
N ASN A 737 -17.04 34.21 37.83
CA ASN A 737 -16.08 35.31 37.69
C ASN A 737 -16.59 36.67 38.21
N ASP A 738 -17.89 36.85 38.38
CA ASP A 738 -18.51 38.03 39.00
C ASP A 738 -18.57 37.93 40.54
N GLY A 739 -18.11 36.82 41.11
CA GLY A 739 -18.04 36.58 42.55
C GLY A 739 -19.33 36.04 43.18
N LYS A 740 -20.27 35.52 42.38
CA LYS A 740 -21.55 34.97 42.85
C LYS A 740 -21.47 33.46 43.00
N TYR A 741 -22.07 32.93 44.06
CA TYR A 741 -22.08 31.51 44.39
C TYR A 741 -23.17 30.76 43.63
N MET A 742 -22.86 29.60 43.06
CA MET A 742 -23.86 28.71 42.44
C MET A 742 -24.88 28.24 43.48
N GLU A 743 -26.17 28.47 43.21
CA GLU A 743 -27.27 28.23 44.14
C GLU A 743 -28.32 27.28 43.54
N PHE A 744 -28.54 26.14 44.19
CA PHE A 744 -29.71 25.28 43.97
C PHE A 744 -30.85 25.80 44.86
N LYS A 745 -31.99 26.11 44.25
CA LYS A 745 -33.05 26.93 44.83
C LYS A 745 -34.40 26.21 44.86
N ASP A 746 -34.99 26.16 46.06
CA ASP A 746 -36.12 25.30 46.47
C ASP A 746 -35.90 23.79 46.19
N ALA A 747 -35.21 23.13 47.13
CA ALA A 747 -34.92 21.70 47.05
C ALA A 747 -36.13 20.78 47.41
N SER A 748 -37.37 21.27 47.40
CA SER A 748 -38.55 20.46 47.76
C SER A 748 -39.03 19.52 46.63
N GLY A 749 -38.96 19.95 45.36
CA GLY A 749 -39.56 19.28 44.18
C GLY A 749 -38.81 18.04 43.64
N GLU A 750 -39.15 17.61 42.42
CA GLU A 750 -38.38 16.61 41.65
C GLU A 750 -37.23 17.24 40.83
N SER A 751 -37.38 18.52 40.49
CA SER A 751 -36.35 19.37 39.92
C SER A 751 -36.35 20.70 40.68
N CYS A 752 -35.25 21.46 40.56
CA CYS A 752 -35.09 22.75 41.20
C CYS A 752 -34.34 23.73 40.30
N GLU A 753 -34.47 25.02 40.60
CA GLU A 753 -33.74 26.07 39.89
C GLU A 753 -32.24 26.01 40.25
N VAL A 754 -31.38 26.31 39.27
CA VAL A 754 -29.94 26.57 39.49
C VAL A 754 -29.63 27.99 39.04
N ASN A 755 -29.28 28.85 39.98
CA ASN A 755 -28.99 30.27 39.79
C ASN A 755 -27.63 30.62 40.42
N VAL A 756 -27.37 31.90 40.68
CA VAL A 756 -26.26 32.36 41.51
C VAL A 756 -26.74 33.39 42.53
N SER A 757 -26.09 33.47 43.69
CA SER A 757 -26.44 34.42 44.75
C SER A 757 -25.20 35.01 45.45
N ASP A 758 -25.41 36.06 46.24
CA ASP A 758 -24.37 36.71 47.05
C ASP A 758 -24.00 35.93 48.33
N ALA A 759 -24.68 34.81 48.61
CA ALA A 759 -24.48 34.01 49.81
C ALA A 759 -23.88 32.63 49.47
N PRO A 760 -22.86 32.14 50.21
CA PRO A 760 -22.26 30.85 49.94
C PRO A 760 -23.24 29.70 50.20
N GLN A 761 -23.48 28.88 49.17
CA GLN A 761 -24.12 27.58 49.31
C GLN A 761 -23.04 26.48 49.23
N THR A 762 -23.02 25.58 50.22
CA THR A 762 -22.16 24.39 50.19
C THR A 762 -22.79 23.32 49.30
N LEU A 763 -22.08 22.92 48.26
CA LEU A 763 -22.45 21.86 47.32
C LEU A 763 -21.60 20.61 47.56
N GLN A 764 -22.13 19.45 47.20
CA GLN A 764 -21.38 18.20 47.15
C GLN A 764 -20.82 18.00 45.74
N ILE A 765 -19.56 17.56 45.64
CA ILE A 765 -18.95 17.14 44.38
C ILE A 765 -18.34 15.75 44.59
N GLN A 766 -18.71 14.79 43.75
CA GLN A 766 -18.30 13.39 43.86
C GLN A 766 -17.63 12.91 42.56
N ASP A 767 -16.58 12.10 42.69
CA ASP A 767 -15.93 11.43 41.55
C ASP A 767 -16.85 10.35 40.95
N LYS A 768 -16.83 10.25 39.62
CA LYS A 768 -17.62 9.36 38.80
C LYS A 768 -16.78 8.86 37.61
N PHE A 769 -15.73 8.09 37.91
CA PHE A 769 -14.94 7.34 36.92
C PHE A 769 -14.38 8.20 35.76
N GLY A 770 -13.75 9.33 36.08
CA GLY A 770 -13.23 10.29 35.08
C GLY A 770 -14.19 11.43 34.74
N SER A 771 -15.34 11.49 35.42
CA SER A 771 -16.25 12.62 35.46
C SER A 771 -16.65 12.93 36.91
N PHE A 772 -17.51 13.91 37.13
CA PHE A 772 -18.04 14.31 38.42
C PHE A 772 -19.57 14.37 38.41
N SER A 773 -20.17 14.29 39.61
CA SER A 773 -21.52 14.79 39.86
C SER A 773 -21.47 15.95 40.86
N ILE A 774 -22.31 16.96 40.65
CA ILE A 774 -22.43 18.16 41.50
C ILE A 774 -23.87 18.19 42.03
N SER A 775 -24.07 18.36 43.34
CA SER A 775 -25.41 18.29 43.93
C SER A 775 -25.62 19.12 45.20
N ASN A 776 -26.89 19.43 45.46
CA ASN A 776 -27.38 19.91 46.76
C ASN A 776 -28.47 18.95 47.27
N GLY A 777 -28.19 18.25 48.37
CA GLY A 777 -29.09 17.29 49.00
C GLY A 777 -29.48 16.15 48.05
N LYS A 778 -30.70 16.18 47.51
CA LYS A 778 -31.23 15.19 46.55
C LYS A 778 -31.16 15.62 45.08
N HIS A 779 -30.77 16.87 44.79
CA HIS A 779 -30.79 17.44 43.44
C HIS A 779 -29.38 17.51 42.84
N TYR A 780 -29.18 16.85 41.71
CA TYR A 780 -27.94 16.83 40.93
C TYR A 780 -28.03 17.78 39.74
N LEU A 781 -26.93 18.46 39.43
CA LEU A 781 -26.79 19.26 38.21
C LEU A 781 -26.97 18.36 36.98
N ASN A 782 -27.78 18.77 36.01
CA ASN A 782 -28.02 18.02 34.77
C ASN A 782 -28.26 18.98 33.59
N ASN A 783 -27.88 18.57 32.38
CA ASN A 783 -28.28 19.27 31.15
C ASN A 783 -29.76 18.98 30.89
N PHE A 784 -30.64 19.94 31.18
CA PHE A 784 -32.07 19.62 31.23
C PHE A 784 -32.60 19.19 29.86
N SER A 785 -33.38 18.10 29.83
CA SER A 785 -33.86 17.41 28.62
C SER A 785 -32.76 16.96 27.65
N ASN A 786 -31.52 16.79 28.11
CA ASN A 786 -30.33 16.39 27.34
C ASN A 786 -30.02 17.30 26.12
N ALA A 787 -30.60 18.51 26.09
CA ALA A 787 -30.59 19.39 24.93
C ALA A 787 -29.44 20.42 24.92
N ASN A 788 -28.51 20.35 25.88
CA ASN A 788 -27.35 21.24 26.03
C ASN A 788 -27.65 22.76 26.06
N VAL A 789 -28.88 23.18 26.34
CA VAL A 789 -29.29 24.60 26.43
C VAL A 789 -29.45 25.14 27.87
N ARG A 790 -29.48 24.27 28.88
CA ARG A 790 -29.77 24.65 30.28
C ARG A 790 -29.15 23.66 31.27
N ALA A 791 -28.42 24.17 32.26
CA ALA A 791 -28.04 23.41 33.46
C ALA A 791 -29.03 23.70 34.60
N ALA A 792 -29.64 22.66 35.17
CA ALA A 792 -30.62 22.76 36.27
C ALA A 792 -30.54 21.54 37.20
N GLY A 793 -31.20 21.60 38.36
CA GLY A 793 -31.18 20.52 39.35
C GLY A 793 -32.27 19.48 39.12
N TYR A 794 -31.95 18.19 39.23
CA TYR A 794 -32.91 17.08 39.08
C TYR A 794 -32.65 15.96 40.11
N ASN A 795 -33.68 15.23 40.51
CA ASN A 795 -33.63 14.20 41.57
C ASN A 795 -32.86 12.91 41.22
N LYS A 796 -32.18 12.87 40.07
CA LYS A 796 -31.30 11.77 39.63
C LYS A 796 -30.02 12.34 39.04
N ASP A 797 -28.92 11.64 39.29
CA ASP A 797 -27.67 11.84 38.56
C ASP A 797 -27.74 11.08 37.23
N ASN A 798 -28.04 11.79 36.13
CA ASN A 798 -28.19 11.19 34.79
C ASN A 798 -27.20 11.75 33.75
N ASN A 799 -26.12 12.39 34.21
CA ASN A 799 -25.11 13.04 33.37
C ASN A 799 -23.69 12.77 33.84
N SER A 800 -22.71 13.06 32.99
CA SER A 800 -21.30 13.13 33.37
C SER A 800 -20.84 14.57 33.22
N TRP A 801 -20.46 15.22 34.33
CA TRP A 801 -19.89 16.57 34.30
C TRP A 801 -18.37 16.50 34.34
N PHE A 802 -17.73 17.26 33.47
CA PHE A 802 -16.29 17.40 33.41
C PHE A 802 -15.91 18.78 33.96
N LEU A 803 -14.80 18.81 34.69
CA LEU A 803 -14.23 20.02 35.27
C LEU A 803 -12.90 20.29 34.55
N TYR A 804 -12.83 21.32 33.70
CA TYR A 804 -11.67 21.55 32.85
C TYR A 804 -10.77 22.66 33.39
N GLN A 805 -9.45 22.47 33.31
CA GLN A 805 -8.44 23.50 33.59
C GLN A 805 -7.63 23.82 32.33
N LYS A 806 -7.00 24.99 32.27
CA LYS A 806 -6.06 25.30 31.19
C LYS A 806 -4.86 24.35 31.28
N ALA A 807 -4.57 23.66 30.18
CA ALA A 807 -3.40 22.80 30.03
C ALA A 807 -2.17 23.63 29.63
N GLU A 808 -0.99 23.11 29.95
CA GLU A 808 0.25 23.54 29.30
C GLU A 808 0.24 23.08 27.83
N SER A 809 0.98 23.76 26.94
CA SER A 809 1.16 23.31 25.56
C SER A 809 2.38 23.93 24.89
N TYR A 810 2.81 23.31 23.80
CA TYR A 810 3.90 23.78 22.94
C TYR A 810 3.53 23.60 21.47
N VAL A 811 4.12 24.41 20.60
CA VAL A 811 4.01 24.32 19.15
C VAL A 811 5.05 23.32 18.64
N VAL A 812 4.63 22.45 17.72
CA VAL A 812 5.52 21.60 16.92
C VAL A 812 5.44 22.07 15.47
N LYS A 813 6.55 22.61 14.96
CA LYS A 813 6.65 23.25 13.65
C LYS A 813 7.54 22.44 12.71
N GLY A 814 7.03 22.10 11.53
CA GLY A 814 7.83 21.46 10.48
C GLY A 814 9.00 22.36 10.05
N LYS A 815 10.21 21.81 9.98
CA LYS A 815 11.45 22.59 9.75
C LYS A 815 12.35 22.04 8.63
N ARG A 816 12.44 20.73 8.45
CA ARG A 816 13.14 20.08 7.33
C ARG A 816 12.47 18.76 7.01
N ALA A 817 12.62 18.26 5.79
CA ALA A 817 12.04 16.98 5.39
C ALA A 817 12.55 15.80 6.24
N GLY A 818 11.71 14.78 6.47
CA GLY A 818 12.06 13.53 7.16
C GLY A 818 11.13 13.16 8.32
N THR A 819 11.56 12.23 9.17
CA THR A 819 10.76 11.72 10.30
C THR A 819 11.28 12.21 11.67
N PHE A 820 10.42 12.21 12.69
CA PHE A 820 10.75 12.52 14.09
C PHE A 820 9.73 11.87 15.04
N ARG A 821 10.16 11.37 16.20
CA ARG A 821 9.25 10.68 17.16
C ARG A 821 9.22 11.37 18.52
N ILE A 822 8.06 11.91 18.88
CA ILE A 822 7.74 12.34 20.25
C ILE A 822 7.09 11.15 20.98
N VAL A 823 7.47 10.91 22.22
CA VAL A 823 6.83 9.91 23.08
C VAL A 823 6.15 10.61 24.24
N LYS A 824 4.81 10.59 24.27
CA LYS A 824 3.99 11.28 25.26
C LYS A 824 2.77 10.43 25.64
N ASP A 825 2.47 10.35 26.93
CA ASP A 825 1.26 9.71 27.50
C ASP A 825 0.97 8.30 26.96
N GLY A 826 2.01 7.50 26.74
CA GLY A 826 1.88 6.15 26.21
C GLY A 826 1.61 6.07 24.71
N THR A 827 1.72 7.19 23.99
CA THR A 827 1.62 7.28 22.53
C THR A 827 2.96 7.69 21.93
N ASN A 828 3.33 7.00 20.85
CA ASN A 828 4.43 7.37 19.96
C ASN A 828 3.85 8.24 18.84
N TYR A 829 4.08 9.55 18.90
CA TYR A 829 3.73 10.50 17.85
C TYR A 829 4.88 10.49 16.84
N ASN A 830 4.70 9.76 15.75
CA ASN A 830 5.62 9.73 14.62
C ASN A 830 5.23 10.88 13.69
N ILE A 831 6.01 11.95 13.71
CA ILE A 831 5.79 13.17 12.94
C ILE A 831 6.70 13.12 11.71
N THR A 832 6.09 12.97 10.54
CA THR A 832 6.73 13.15 9.24
C THR A 832 6.58 14.62 8.84
N VAL A 833 7.65 15.22 8.32
CA VAL A 833 7.62 16.56 7.73
C VAL A 833 7.97 16.45 6.25
N GLY A 834 7.11 16.94 5.36
CA GLY A 834 7.27 16.82 3.91
C GLY A 834 7.40 15.37 3.42
N GLU A 835 8.07 15.16 2.28
CA GLU A 835 8.34 13.80 1.77
C GLU A 835 9.16 12.94 2.76
N PRO A 836 8.79 11.67 2.99
CA PRO A 836 9.61 10.73 3.75
C PRO A 836 10.98 10.50 3.10
N LEU A 837 12.05 10.87 3.79
CA LEU A 837 13.41 10.63 3.31
C LEU A 837 13.69 9.12 3.22
N GLY A 838 14.25 8.69 2.09
CA GLY A 838 14.64 7.29 1.91
C GLY A 838 15.67 6.84 2.96
N GLN A 839 15.50 5.65 3.52
CA GLN A 839 16.27 5.14 4.67
C GLN A 839 17.81 5.24 4.56
N GLU A 840 18.38 5.18 3.36
CA GLU A 840 19.83 5.41 3.16
C GLU A 840 20.23 6.87 3.47
N VAL A 841 19.37 7.83 3.14
CA VAL A 841 19.56 9.26 3.42
C VAL A 841 19.45 9.53 4.92
N GLU A 842 18.38 9.06 5.58
CA GLU A 842 18.23 9.18 7.04
C GLU A 842 19.44 8.59 7.80
N THR A 843 19.94 7.44 7.33
CA THR A 843 21.14 6.80 7.88
C THR A 843 22.38 7.69 7.71
N GLU A 844 22.57 8.32 6.55
CA GLU A 844 23.73 9.19 6.31
C GLU A 844 23.63 10.56 6.99
N ILE A 845 22.41 11.06 7.25
CA ILE A 845 22.14 12.22 8.13
C ILE A 845 22.62 11.91 9.55
N ALA A 846 22.14 10.83 10.17
CA ALA A 846 22.53 10.43 11.53
C ALA A 846 24.05 10.13 11.65
N ASN A 847 24.64 9.53 10.62
CA ASN A 847 26.07 9.31 10.49
C ASN A 847 26.90 10.60 10.40
N LEU A 848 26.34 11.69 9.87
CA LEU A 848 27.00 13.00 9.75
C LEU A 848 26.80 13.83 11.03
N GLU A 849 25.60 13.83 11.62
CA GLU A 849 25.32 14.44 12.94
C GLU A 849 26.27 13.88 14.01
N THR A 850 26.42 12.55 14.08
CA THR A 850 27.39 11.87 14.95
C THR A 850 28.84 12.36 14.75
N LYS A 851 29.21 12.68 13.51
CA LYS A 851 30.56 13.11 13.13
C LYS A 851 30.81 14.60 13.35
N LEU A 852 29.78 15.44 13.27
CA LEU A 852 29.85 16.84 13.74
C LEU A 852 30.14 16.88 15.25
N THR A 853 29.40 16.10 16.05
CA THR A 853 29.63 15.98 17.51
C THR A 853 31.00 15.39 17.87
N GLU A 854 31.63 14.61 16.98
CA GLU A 854 33.03 14.19 17.11
C GLU A 854 34.00 15.32 16.77
N ALA A 855 33.78 16.03 15.67
CA ALA A 855 34.63 17.13 15.21
C ALA A 855 34.68 18.31 16.21
N GLU A 856 33.54 18.68 16.80
CA GLU A 856 33.43 19.84 17.70
C GLU A 856 34.31 19.71 18.94
N LYS A 857 34.57 18.49 19.42
CA LYS A 857 35.48 18.20 20.55
C LYS A 857 36.92 18.62 20.24
N TYR A 858 37.40 18.42 19.01
CA TYR A 858 38.72 18.85 18.57
C TYR A 858 38.80 20.36 18.25
N LEU A 859 37.65 21.01 18.05
CA LEU A 859 37.54 22.46 17.85
C LEU A 859 37.41 23.27 19.16
N THR A 860 37.13 22.58 20.28
CA THR A 860 36.88 23.17 21.61
C THR A 860 37.88 22.73 22.69
N GLY A 861 38.62 21.63 22.52
CA GLY A 861 39.62 21.16 23.47
C GLY A 861 40.84 20.50 22.83
N GLY A 862 42.00 20.65 23.47
CA GLY A 862 43.29 20.06 23.05
C GLY A 862 44.30 21.08 22.53
N THR A 863 45.50 20.60 22.19
CA THR A 863 46.59 21.43 21.62
C THR A 863 47.09 20.78 20.33
N TYR A 864 46.53 21.23 19.21
CA TYR A 864 46.78 20.69 17.88
C TYR A 864 47.47 21.72 16.97
N PRO A 865 48.10 21.31 15.85
CA PRO A 865 48.66 22.24 14.88
C PRO A 865 47.58 23.19 14.35
N LYS A 866 47.84 24.50 14.39
CA LYS A 866 46.88 25.56 14.04
C LYS A 866 46.22 25.32 12.67
N GLU A 867 47.03 24.99 11.66
CA GLU A 867 46.59 24.70 10.29
C GLU A 867 45.62 23.51 10.21
N ALA A 868 45.78 22.49 11.07
CA ALA A 868 44.87 21.36 11.12
C ALA A 868 43.54 21.72 11.80
N VAL A 869 43.56 22.58 12.83
CA VAL A 869 42.34 23.11 13.49
C VAL A 869 41.57 24.03 12.55
N GLU A 870 42.26 24.88 11.78
CA GLU A 870 41.64 25.75 10.77
C GLU A 870 41.06 24.93 9.60
N ALA A 871 41.75 23.89 9.14
CA ALA A 871 41.22 22.96 8.14
C ALA A 871 40.01 22.16 8.64
N LEU A 872 40.02 21.67 9.90
CA LEU A 872 38.85 21.02 10.50
C LEU A 872 37.68 22.00 10.63
N ARG A 873 37.93 23.22 11.09
CA ARG A 873 36.88 24.25 11.24
C ARG A 873 36.24 24.56 9.89
N SER A 874 37.02 24.70 8.82
CA SER A 874 36.48 24.93 7.47
C SER A 874 35.53 23.82 7.00
N VAL A 875 35.87 22.55 7.23
CA VAL A 875 35.02 21.41 6.83
C VAL A 875 33.84 21.21 7.78
N PHE A 876 33.99 21.59 9.05
CA PHE A 876 32.92 21.57 10.05
C PHE A 876 31.83 22.59 9.73
N GLU A 877 32.19 23.82 9.36
CA GLU A 877 31.20 24.82 8.89
C GLU A 877 30.61 24.45 7.52
N GLU A 878 31.38 23.78 6.64
CA GLU A 878 30.85 23.23 5.37
C GLU A 878 29.78 22.14 5.64
N ALA A 879 30.05 21.26 6.61
CA ALA A 879 29.13 20.20 7.02
C ALA A 879 27.91 20.74 7.80
N LYS A 880 28.06 21.78 8.63
CA LYS A 880 26.93 22.47 9.27
C LYS A 880 25.99 23.07 8.22
N ARG A 881 26.52 23.79 7.23
CA ARG A 881 25.71 24.37 6.13
C ARG A 881 24.97 23.36 5.28
N LEU A 882 25.53 22.16 5.10
CA LEU A 882 24.81 21.04 4.47
C LEU A 882 23.65 20.59 5.37
N MET A 883 23.89 20.39 6.66
CA MET A 883 22.88 19.98 7.65
C MET A 883 21.81 21.04 7.97
N GLU A 884 22.05 22.29 7.58
CA GLU A 884 21.14 23.45 7.68
C GLU A 884 20.17 23.56 6.49
N GLN A 885 20.30 22.71 5.45
CA GLN A 885 19.38 22.72 4.30
C GLN A 885 17.99 22.17 4.68
N GLU A 886 16.95 22.81 4.14
CA GLU A 886 15.54 22.46 4.37
C GLU A 886 15.17 21.10 3.74
N THR A 887 15.83 20.75 2.63
CA THR A 887 15.75 19.45 1.97
C THR A 887 17.13 18.79 1.91
N LEU A 888 17.19 17.49 2.23
CA LEU A 888 18.39 16.67 2.20
C LEU A 888 18.06 15.33 1.57
N SER A 889 18.37 15.16 0.28
CA SER A 889 18.04 13.96 -0.50
C SER A 889 19.26 13.18 -1.02
N ASP A 890 20.44 13.80 -1.12
CA ASP A 890 21.64 13.13 -1.64
C ASP A 890 22.48 12.45 -0.54
N ALA A 891 22.19 11.17 -0.29
CA ALA A 891 23.00 10.29 0.56
C ALA A 891 24.48 10.22 0.12
N LYS A 892 24.82 10.43 -1.16
CA LYS A 892 26.22 10.50 -1.62
C LYS A 892 26.87 11.81 -1.18
N ALA A 893 26.19 12.95 -1.26
CA ALA A 893 26.73 14.23 -0.77
C ALA A 893 26.97 14.20 0.75
N LEU A 894 26.02 13.67 1.52
CA LEU A 894 26.16 13.45 2.97
C LEU A 894 27.36 12.54 3.28
N ARG A 895 27.48 11.40 2.59
CA ARG A 895 28.58 10.43 2.74
C ARG A 895 29.93 10.98 2.25
N GLU A 896 29.96 11.87 1.26
CA GLU A 896 31.17 12.59 0.84
C GLU A 896 31.57 13.68 1.86
N MET A 897 30.60 14.37 2.46
CA MET A 897 30.84 15.32 3.55
C MET A 897 31.37 14.62 4.80
N GLN A 898 30.78 13.47 5.15
CA GLN A 898 31.27 12.62 6.23
C GLN A 898 32.72 12.15 5.96
N GLN A 899 33.08 11.84 4.72
CA GLN A 899 34.47 11.52 4.33
C GLN A 899 35.41 12.72 4.41
N LYS A 900 34.98 13.94 4.00
CA LYS A 900 35.75 15.17 4.22
C LYS A 900 36.03 15.39 5.70
N LEU A 901 35.01 15.27 6.55
CA LEU A 901 35.10 15.53 7.99
C LEU A 901 35.98 14.49 8.70
N ASN A 902 35.80 13.19 8.40
CA ASN A 902 36.72 12.13 8.84
C ASN A 902 38.17 12.40 8.37
N GLY A 903 38.36 12.86 7.13
CA GLY A 903 39.69 13.20 6.58
C GLY A 903 40.32 14.45 7.20
N ALA A 904 39.53 15.36 7.77
CA ALA A 904 40.02 16.49 8.55
C ALA A 904 40.38 16.08 9.99
N ILE A 905 39.57 15.22 10.62
CA ILE A 905 39.90 14.60 11.93
C ILE A 905 41.18 13.76 11.82
N ASP A 906 41.38 12.98 10.74
CA ASP A 906 42.63 12.23 10.52
C ASP A 906 43.86 13.16 10.42
N ARG A 907 43.72 14.41 9.96
CA ARG A 907 44.84 15.38 9.95
C ARG A 907 45.15 15.96 11.33
N ILE A 908 44.15 16.13 12.19
CA ILE A 908 44.34 16.50 13.61
C ILE A 908 45.14 15.39 14.32
N LEU A 909 44.85 14.13 14.02
CA LEU A 909 45.46 12.95 14.64
C LEU A 909 46.81 12.55 13.99
N ASN A 910 46.98 12.74 12.68
CA ASN A 910 48.13 12.27 11.88
C ASN A 910 48.66 13.36 10.90
N PRO A 911 49.34 14.42 11.39
CA PRO A 911 49.65 15.64 10.61
C PRO A 911 50.77 15.52 9.53
N ALA A 912 51.08 14.32 9.02
CA ALA A 912 52.30 14.05 8.24
C ALA A 912 52.07 13.71 6.75
N LYS A 913 51.04 14.27 6.09
CA LYS A 913 50.53 13.80 4.78
C LYS A 913 50.14 14.96 3.83
N PRO A 914 50.79 15.13 2.66
CA PRO A 914 50.47 16.20 1.70
C PRO A 914 49.16 15.99 0.92
N SER A 915 48.69 17.03 0.23
CA SER A 915 47.42 17.09 -0.50
C SER A 915 47.55 17.49 -1.97
N GLU A 916 46.62 17.02 -2.81
CA GLU A 916 46.28 17.57 -4.13
C GLU A 916 44.76 17.90 -4.16
N PRO A 917 44.32 19.00 -4.80
CA PRO A 917 42.91 19.37 -4.89
C PRO A 917 42.21 18.74 -6.12
N PRO A 918 40.97 18.25 -5.99
CA PRO A 918 40.18 17.77 -7.13
C PRO A 918 39.59 18.93 -7.96
N ALA A 919 39.41 18.71 -9.26
CA ALA A 919 38.82 19.68 -10.18
C ALA A 919 37.29 19.50 -10.32
N ASN A 920 36.61 20.57 -10.76
CA ASN A 920 35.15 20.65 -10.91
C ASN A 920 34.64 19.78 -12.10
N PRO A 921 33.58 18.97 -11.95
CA PRO A 921 33.08 18.12 -13.04
C PRO A 921 32.12 18.86 -14.01
N GLU A 922 32.33 18.68 -15.32
CA GLU A 922 31.37 19.08 -16.36
C GLU A 922 30.15 18.13 -16.46
N LYS A 923 29.09 18.59 -17.16
CA LYS A 923 27.87 17.80 -17.44
C LYS A 923 28.22 16.44 -18.10
N PRO A 924 27.71 15.29 -17.60
CA PRO A 924 28.08 13.95 -18.11
C PRO A 924 27.63 13.68 -19.56
N LYS A 925 28.54 13.89 -20.50
CA LYS A 925 28.37 13.55 -21.93
C LYS A 925 28.25 12.03 -22.13
N LEU A 926 27.39 11.60 -23.07
CA LEU A 926 27.21 10.18 -23.40
C LEU A 926 28.54 9.47 -23.71
N PRO A 927 28.84 8.31 -23.10
CA PRO A 927 30.07 7.57 -23.34
C PRO A 927 30.24 7.17 -24.81
N ALA A 928 31.32 7.64 -25.43
CA ALA A 928 31.63 7.34 -26.83
C ALA A 928 31.76 5.82 -27.05
N VAL A 929 31.12 5.28 -28.09
CA VAL A 929 31.23 3.86 -28.45
C VAL A 929 32.69 3.51 -28.75
N GLY A 930 33.19 2.44 -28.14
CA GLY A 930 34.60 2.05 -28.15
C GLY A 930 35.42 2.54 -26.94
N SER A 931 34.94 3.53 -26.17
CA SER A 931 35.61 3.98 -24.94
C SER A 931 35.51 2.94 -23.81
N THR A 932 36.37 3.07 -22.79
CA THR A 932 36.49 2.12 -21.67
C THR A 932 35.92 2.65 -20.37
N TYR A 933 35.16 1.81 -19.65
CA TYR A 933 34.72 2.05 -18.28
C TYR A 933 35.32 1.00 -17.32
N SER A 934 35.40 1.27 -16.01
CA SER A 934 35.80 0.27 -15.00
C SER A 934 35.12 0.49 -13.64
N ASP A 935 34.47 -0.54 -13.11
CA ASP A 935 33.68 -0.54 -11.85
C ASP A 935 34.52 -0.94 -10.61
N GLY A 936 35.84 -0.80 -10.69
CA GLY A 936 36.81 -1.35 -9.73
C GLY A 936 36.95 -2.89 -9.73
N LYS A 937 35.96 -3.65 -10.22
CA LYS A 937 35.91 -5.11 -10.26
C LYS A 937 36.35 -5.66 -11.63
N ALA A 938 36.05 -4.95 -12.71
CA ALA A 938 36.39 -5.23 -14.10
C ALA A 938 36.50 -3.96 -14.95
N THR A 939 37.07 -4.12 -16.15
CA THR A 939 37.04 -3.14 -17.24
C THR A 939 36.08 -3.59 -18.33
N TYR A 940 35.35 -2.64 -18.90
CA TYR A 940 34.36 -2.80 -19.95
C TYR A 940 34.67 -1.86 -21.12
N VAL A 941 34.10 -2.12 -22.29
CA VAL A 941 34.10 -1.21 -23.46
C VAL A 941 32.68 -1.03 -23.95
N TYR A 942 32.26 0.21 -24.20
CA TYR A 942 30.94 0.52 -24.77
C TYR A 942 30.83 0.01 -26.20
N THR A 943 29.77 -0.73 -26.50
CA THR A 943 29.41 -1.21 -27.84
C THR A 943 28.14 -0.56 -28.39
N SER A 944 27.34 0.08 -27.54
CA SER A 944 26.35 1.10 -27.90
C SER A 944 26.09 2.01 -26.69
N SER A 945 25.73 3.27 -26.93
CA SER A 945 25.30 4.24 -25.92
C SER A 945 24.16 5.10 -26.47
N THR A 946 23.11 5.27 -25.68
CA THR A 946 21.89 6.08 -25.93
C THR A 946 21.53 6.84 -24.64
N ALA A 947 20.49 7.67 -24.66
CA ALA A 947 19.99 8.35 -23.47
C ALA A 947 19.60 7.37 -22.33
N SER A 948 18.95 6.25 -22.69
CA SER A 948 18.51 5.18 -21.78
C SER A 948 19.59 4.17 -21.38
N GLY A 949 20.67 4.03 -22.16
CA GLY A 949 21.81 3.15 -21.84
C GLY A 949 22.42 2.47 -23.06
N GLY A 950 22.47 1.13 -23.08
CA GLY A 950 22.97 0.41 -24.26
C GLY A 950 23.67 -0.90 -23.95
N THR A 951 24.89 -1.08 -24.49
CA THR A 951 25.60 -2.36 -24.40
C THR A 951 27.09 -2.20 -24.16
N VAL A 952 27.68 -3.17 -23.47
CA VAL A 952 29.13 -3.24 -23.21
C VAL A 952 29.72 -4.63 -23.46
N THR A 953 31.01 -4.65 -23.80
CA THR A 953 31.89 -5.82 -23.79
C THR A 953 32.65 -5.88 -22.47
N TYR A 954 32.56 -7.00 -21.73
CA TYR A 954 33.43 -7.29 -20.59
C TYR A 954 34.86 -7.57 -21.07
N VAL A 955 35.80 -6.67 -20.76
CA VAL A 955 37.18 -6.74 -21.26
C VAL A 955 38.05 -7.64 -20.39
N LYS A 956 38.17 -7.35 -19.09
CA LYS A 956 39.09 -8.02 -18.15
C LYS A 956 38.62 -7.79 -16.71
N PRO A 957 38.90 -8.70 -15.75
CA PRO A 957 38.78 -8.39 -14.33
C PRO A 957 39.92 -7.47 -13.88
N SER A 958 39.67 -6.60 -12.90
CA SER A 958 40.69 -5.71 -12.33
C SER A 958 41.78 -6.50 -11.59
N LYS A 959 41.40 -7.58 -10.89
CA LYS A 959 42.29 -8.41 -10.09
C LYS A 959 42.34 -9.85 -10.62
N LYS A 960 43.49 -10.27 -11.19
CA LYS A 960 43.73 -11.66 -11.65
C LYS A 960 44.10 -12.62 -10.50
N THR A 961 44.05 -12.18 -9.25
CA THR A 961 44.14 -13.00 -8.04
C THR A 961 42.84 -13.77 -7.75
N GLU A 962 41.70 -13.31 -8.27
CA GLU A 962 40.40 -13.78 -7.80
C GLU A 962 40.10 -15.25 -8.08
N LYS A 963 39.57 -15.91 -7.05
CA LYS A 963 39.21 -17.34 -7.05
C LYS A 963 37.81 -17.58 -7.65
N LYS A 964 36.91 -16.59 -7.55
CA LYS A 964 35.56 -16.60 -8.12
C LYS A 964 35.33 -15.25 -8.81
N ILE A 965 34.79 -15.24 -10.04
CA ILE A 965 34.43 -13.98 -10.74
C ILE A 965 32.98 -14.06 -11.24
N LYS A 966 32.19 -13.00 -11.01
CA LYS A 966 30.88 -12.78 -11.61
C LYS A 966 31.05 -11.79 -12.75
N ILE A 967 30.70 -12.20 -13.97
CA ILE A 967 30.49 -11.31 -15.12
C ILE A 967 28.99 -10.99 -15.09
N PRO A 968 28.58 -9.74 -14.83
CA PRO A 968 27.18 -9.42 -14.59
C PRO A 968 26.35 -9.46 -15.88
N ALA A 969 25.03 -9.30 -15.76
CA ALA A 969 24.12 -9.22 -16.92
C ALA A 969 24.07 -7.81 -17.53
N SER A 970 24.25 -6.80 -16.69
CA SER A 970 24.34 -5.38 -17.02
C SER A 970 25.35 -4.70 -16.07
N ILE A 971 25.70 -3.46 -16.37
CA ILE A 971 26.29 -2.50 -15.44
C ILE A 971 25.51 -1.19 -15.53
N THR A 972 25.52 -0.39 -14.47
CA THR A 972 24.94 0.95 -14.46
C THR A 972 26.08 1.97 -14.45
N VAL A 973 26.02 2.95 -15.34
CA VAL A 973 26.98 4.06 -15.40
C VAL A 973 26.20 5.35 -15.70
N ASP A 974 26.44 6.41 -14.93
CA ASP A 974 25.77 7.71 -15.06
C ASP A 974 24.23 7.59 -15.12
N ARG A 975 23.67 6.81 -14.17
CA ARG A 975 22.26 6.37 -14.06
C ARG A 975 21.72 5.52 -15.23
N ARG A 976 22.51 5.20 -16.26
CA ARG A 976 22.09 4.46 -17.46
C ARG A 976 22.50 2.98 -17.43
N THR A 977 21.68 2.10 -18.00
CA THR A 977 21.89 0.64 -17.94
C THR A 977 22.53 0.09 -19.22
N TYR A 978 23.71 -0.52 -19.09
CA TYR A 978 24.47 -1.11 -20.19
C TYR A 978 24.53 -2.63 -20.09
N LEU A 979 23.90 -3.33 -21.03
CA LEU A 979 23.84 -4.80 -21.04
C LEU A 979 25.21 -5.40 -21.42
N VAL A 980 25.69 -6.36 -20.62
CA VAL A 980 26.96 -7.06 -20.88
C VAL A 980 26.70 -8.14 -21.93
N THR A 981 26.93 -7.82 -23.21
CA THR A 981 26.58 -8.71 -24.33
C THR A 981 27.75 -9.58 -24.82
N VAL A 982 29.00 -9.20 -24.54
CA VAL A 982 30.19 -9.91 -25.03
C VAL A 982 31.23 -10.07 -23.92
N ILE A 983 31.90 -11.23 -23.87
CA ILE A 983 33.15 -11.41 -23.12
C ILE A 983 34.31 -11.35 -24.13
N SER A 984 35.28 -10.46 -23.90
CA SER A 984 36.34 -10.16 -24.87
C SER A 984 37.27 -11.34 -25.20
N ALA A 985 38.00 -11.19 -26.30
CA ALA A 985 39.07 -12.13 -26.64
C ALA A 985 40.21 -12.03 -25.61
N ASN A 986 40.60 -13.18 -25.04
CA ASN A 986 41.61 -13.31 -23.97
C ASN A 986 41.23 -12.74 -22.58
N ALA A 987 39.98 -12.33 -22.33
CA ALA A 987 39.55 -11.61 -21.12
C ALA A 987 40.15 -12.11 -19.78
N MET A 988 40.11 -13.42 -19.55
CA MET A 988 40.55 -14.09 -18.33
C MET A 988 41.88 -14.84 -18.52
N LYS A 989 42.50 -14.76 -19.70
CA LYS A 989 43.61 -15.60 -20.13
C LYS A 989 44.79 -15.57 -19.16
N ASN A 990 45.37 -16.75 -18.96
CA ASN A 990 46.42 -17.06 -17.99
C ASN A 990 46.03 -16.78 -16.51
N ASN A 991 44.76 -16.59 -16.15
CA ASN A 991 44.37 -16.51 -14.74
C ASN A 991 44.53 -17.88 -14.06
N LYS A 992 45.68 -18.08 -13.40
CA LYS A 992 46.07 -19.31 -12.69
C LYS A 992 45.35 -19.51 -11.36
N ASN A 993 44.48 -18.58 -10.92
CA ASN A 993 43.86 -18.60 -9.59
C ASN A 993 42.34 -18.81 -9.62
N LEU A 994 41.68 -18.40 -10.71
CA LEU A 994 40.26 -18.60 -10.97
C LEU A 994 39.85 -20.08 -10.82
N ARG A 995 38.77 -20.33 -10.07
CA ARG A 995 38.18 -21.66 -9.81
C ARG A 995 36.74 -21.78 -10.28
N GLU A 996 35.97 -20.70 -10.16
CA GLU A 996 34.58 -20.60 -10.63
C GLU A 996 34.36 -19.28 -11.37
N VAL A 997 33.61 -19.29 -12.46
CA VAL A 997 33.10 -18.07 -13.11
C VAL A 997 31.60 -18.17 -13.34
N THR A 998 30.88 -17.08 -13.11
CA THR A 998 29.47 -16.92 -13.46
C THR A 998 29.36 -15.92 -14.61
N ILE A 999 28.55 -16.24 -15.62
CA ILE A 999 28.31 -15.44 -16.82
C ILE A 999 26.83 -15.05 -16.84
N GLY A 1000 26.54 -13.75 -16.77
CA GLY A 1000 25.21 -13.17 -16.68
C GLY A 1000 24.28 -13.45 -17.88
N ALA A 1001 23.02 -13.04 -17.73
CA ALA A 1001 21.92 -13.38 -18.64
C ALA A 1001 22.10 -12.86 -20.08
N ASN A 1002 22.68 -11.67 -20.26
CA ASN A 1002 22.65 -10.97 -21.54
C ASN A 1002 23.84 -11.31 -22.47
N VAL A 1003 24.76 -12.18 -22.03
CA VAL A 1003 25.99 -12.50 -22.78
C VAL A 1003 25.65 -13.35 -24.02
N LYS A 1004 25.73 -12.72 -25.19
CA LYS A 1004 25.52 -13.28 -26.54
C LYS A 1004 26.78 -13.96 -27.10
N THR A 1005 27.99 -13.57 -26.67
CA THR A 1005 29.27 -14.14 -27.18
C THR A 1005 30.35 -14.33 -26.12
N ILE A 1006 31.01 -15.49 -26.12
CA ILE A 1006 32.27 -15.75 -25.38
C ILE A 1006 33.46 -15.69 -26.35
N GLY A 1007 34.39 -14.76 -26.13
CA GLY A 1007 35.49 -14.45 -27.05
C GLY A 1007 36.56 -15.55 -27.24
N LYS A 1008 37.32 -15.40 -28.33
CA LYS A 1008 38.50 -16.20 -28.69
C LYS A 1008 39.49 -16.24 -27.50
N SER A 1009 39.91 -17.44 -27.09
CA SER A 1009 40.83 -17.64 -25.96
C SER A 1009 40.39 -17.01 -24.60
N ALA A 1010 39.11 -16.68 -24.39
CA ALA A 1010 38.64 -15.95 -23.20
C ALA A 1010 39.15 -16.52 -21.86
N PHE A 1011 39.06 -17.84 -21.65
CA PHE A 1011 39.55 -18.57 -20.47
C PHE A 1011 40.79 -19.46 -20.78
N GLU A 1012 41.58 -19.12 -21.82
CA GLU A 1012 42.74 -19.94 -22.20
C GLU A 1012 43.78 -19.99 -21.07
N LYS A 1013 44.25 -21.20 -20.76
CA LYS A 1013 45.22 -21.52 -19.69
C LYS A 1013 44.75 -21.18 -18.25
N CYS A 1014 43.44 -21.02 -17.99
CA CYS A 1014 42.92 -20.88 -16.62
C CYS A 1014 42.88 -22.22 -15.87
N GLY A 1015 44.06 -22.80 -15.59
CA GLY A 1015 44.22 -24.22 -15.21
C GLY A 1015 43.53 -24.68 -13.91
N LYS A 1016 43.09 -23.76 -13.02
CA LYS A 1016 42.33 -24.09 -11.81
C LYS A 1016 40.81 -23.93 -11.97
N LEU A 1017 40.32 -23.46 -13.13
CA LEU A 1017 38.90 -23.23 -13.40
C LEU A 1017 38.17 -24.57 -13.53
N LYS A 1018 37.39 -24.91 -12.49
CA LYS A 1018 36.63 -26.16 -12.34
C LYS A 1018 35.15 -26.02 -12.65
N LYS A 1019 34.63 -24.79 -12.69
CA LYS A 1019 33.18 -24.53 -12.76
C LYS A 1019 32.88 -23.26 -13.54
N ILE A 1020 32.06 -23.39 -14.59
CA ILE A 1020 31.50 -22.27 -15.35
C ILE A 1020 29.98 -22.34 -15.17
N LYS A 1021 29.36 -21.26 -14.69
CA LYS A 1021 27.91 -21.09 -14.67
C LYS A 1021 27.54 -20.14 -15.81
N ILE A 1022 26.72 -20.59 -16.75
CA ILE A 1022 26.15 -19.74 -17.80
C ILE A 1022 24.69 -19.51 -17.44
N GLN A 1023 24.33 -18.27 -17.08
CA GLN A 1023 22.94 -17.86 -16.87
C GLN A 1023 22.28 -17.41 -18.18
N SER A 1024 23.08 -16.99 -19.17
CA SER A 1024 22.59 -16.60 -20.49
C SER A 1024 21.72 -17.66 -21.17
N LYS A 1025 20.48 -17.26 -21.50
CA LYS A 1025 19.56 -17.94 -22.43
C LYS A 1025 19.88 -17.62 -23.91
N VAL A 1026 20.70 -16.59 -24.18
CA VAL A 1026 20.91 -15.96 -25.50
C VAL A 1026 22.32 -16.14 -26.08
N LEU A 1027 23.12 -17.08 -25.57
CA LEU A 1027 24.51 -17.28 -26.01
C LEU A 1027 24.55 -17.85 -27.43
N LYS A 1028 24.88 -17.00 -28.42
CA LYS A 1028 24.98 -17.36 -29.84
C LYS A 1028 26.34 -17.94 -30.23
N SER A 1029 27.44 -17.57 -29.56
CA SER A 1029 28.79 -18.03 -29.96
C SER A 1029 29.80 -18.27 -28.83
N VAL A 1030 30.74 -19.20 -29.07
CA VAL A 1030 31.91 -19.49 -28.21
C VAL A 1030 33.17 -19.61 -29.08
N GLY A 1031 34.17 -18.78 -28.80
CA GLY A 1031 35.33 -18.57 -29.65
C GLY A 1031 36.35 -19.71 -29.70
N LYS A 1032 37.17 -19.72 -30.76
CA LYS A 1032 38.31 -20.64 -30.93
C LYS A 1032 39.23 -20.55 -29.70
N LYS A 1033 39.62 -21.71 -29.13
CA LYS A 1033 40.39 -21.88 -27.89
C LYS A 1033 39.78 -21.27 -26.60
N ALA A 1034 38.54 -20.79 -26.58
CA ALA A 1034 37.92 -20.10 -25.43
C ALA A 1034 38.07 -20.81 -24.07
N VAL A 1035 38.03 -22.15 -24.02
CA VAL A 1035 38.21 -22.97 -22.80
C VAL A 1035 39.45 -23.89 -22.87
N LYS A 1036 40.42 -23.58 -23.75
CA LYS A 1036 41.63 -24.41 -23.90
C LYS A 1036 42.53 -24.31 -22.66
N GLY A 1037 42.72 -25.43 -21.96
CA GLY A 1037 43.68 -25.52 -20.85
C GLY A 1037 43.12 -25.08 -19.49
N ILE A 1038 41.80 -25.19 -19.30
CA ILE A 1038 41.15 -25.19 -17.98
C ILE A 1038 41.17 -26.60 -17.36
N ASP A 1039 40.59 -26.80 -16.16
CA ASP A 1039 40.58 -28.12 -15.51
C ASP A 1039 39.94 -29.20 -16.41
N LYS A 1040 40.59 -30.36 -16.52
CA LYS A 1040 40.14 -31.47 -17.38
C LYS A 1040 38.76 -32.03 -16.97
N LYS A 1041 38.33 -31.85 -15.72
CA LYS A 1041 37.01 -32.24 -15.18
C LYS A 1041 36.06 -31.04 -15.02
N CYS A 1042 36.34 -29.88 -15.63
CA CYS A 1042 35.51 -28.68 -15.47
C CYS A 1042 34.03 -28.95 -15.79
N THR A 1043 33.14 -28.45 -14.91
CA THR A 1043 31.69 -28.50 -15.09
C THR A 1043 31.17 -27.17 -15.63
N ILE A 1044 30.54 -27.20 -16.80
CA ILE A 1044 29.85 -26.06 -17.41
C ILE A 1044 28.36 -26.26 -17.14
N LYS A 1045 27.80 -25.57 -16.15
CA LYS A 1045 26.34 -25.51 -15.91
C LYS A 1045 25.71 -24.52 -16.90
N VAL A 1046 24.60 -24.91 -17.52
CA VAL A 1046 23.84 -24.09 -18.48
C VAL A 1046 22.33 -24.16 -18.18
N PRO A 1047 21.47 -23.30 -18.76
CA PRO A 1047 20.03 -23.42 -18.56
C PRO A 1047 19.49 -24.72 -19.17
N LYS A 1048 18.53 -25.38 -18.51
CA LYS A 1048 18.01 -26.72 -18.88
C LYS A 1048 17.54 -26.76 -20.35
N LYS A 1049 16.71 -25.78 -20.77
CA LYS A 1049 16.19 -25.65 -22.15
C LYS A 1049 17.34 -25.48 -23.20
N ASN A 1050 18.37 -24.67 -22.90
CA ASN A 1050 19.46 -24.37 -23.86
C ASN A 1050 20.55 -25.44 -24.00
N LYS A 1051 20.54 -26.50 -23.18
CA LYS A 1051 21.61 -27.49 -23.07
C LYS A 1051 21.99 -28.16 -24.40
N ALA A 1052 21.01 -28.50 -25.23
CA ALA A 1052 21.23 -29.12 -26.53
C ALA A 1052 21.91 -28.16 -27.53
N ALA A 1053 21.52 -26.89 -27.54
CA ALA A 1053 22.13 -25.86 -28.36
C ALA A 1053 23.58 -25.58 -27.94
N TYR A 1054 23.85 -25.40 -26.65
CA TYR A 1054 25.19 -25.04 -26.17
C TYR A 1054 26.19 -26.20 -26.31
N LYS A 1055 25.74 -27.46 -26.36
CA LYS A 1055 26.55 -28.61 -26.77
C LYS A 1055 27.14 -28.47 -28.19
N LYS A 1056 26.46 -27.77 -29.11
CA LYS A 1056 26.98 -27.45 -30.46
C LYS A 1056 28.07 -26.35 -30.44
N LEU A 1057 28.04 -25.47 -29.42
CA LEU A 1057 29.02 -24.39 -29.23
C LEU A 1057 30.32 -24.88 -28.55
N PHE A 1058 30.21 -25.74 -27.54
CA PHE A 1058 31.36 -26.28 -26.81
C PHE A 1058 32.01 -27.48 -27.51
N LYS A 1059 32.66 -27.21 -28.64
CA LYS A 1059 33.32 -28.21 -29.53
C LYS A 1059 34.86 -28.19 -29.44
N LYS A 1060 35.52 -29.20 -30.04
CA LYS A 1060 36.99 -29.40 -30.03
C LYS A 1060 37.78 -28.12 -30.38
N THR A 1061 37.28 -27.27 -31.27
CA THR A 1061 37.93 -26.01 -31.68
C THR A 1061 37.85 -24.89 -30.64
N THR A 1062 36.91 -24.91 -29.70
CA THR A 1062 36.87 -23.98 -28.54
C THR A 1062 37.76 -24.45 -27.39
N GLY A 1063 38.33 -25.66 -27.49
CA GLY A 1063 39.19 -26.26 -26.46
C GLY A 1063 38.47 -27.17 -25.47
N PHE A 1064 37.16 -27.38 -25.64
CA PHE A 1064 36.37 -28.32 -24.87
C PHE A 1064 36.90 -29.77 -25.04
N LYS A 1065 36.82 -30.57 -23.98
CA LYS A 1065 37.25 -31.97 -23.94
C LYS A 1065 36.10 -32.87 -23.49
N SER A 1066 36.06 -34.12 -23.96
CA SER A 1066 35.09 -35.14 -23.54
C SER A 1066 35.07 -35.42 -22.04
N THR A 1067 36.14 -35.10 -21.31
CA THR A 1067 36.25 -35.24 -19.85
C THR A 1067 35.57 -34.09 -19.07
N MET A 1068 35.19 -33.00 -19.73
CA MET A 1068 34.45 -31.88 -19.15
C MET A 1068 32.95 -32.17 -19.16
N LYS A 1069 32.22 -31.75 -18.11
CA LYS A 1069 30.78 -32.02 -17.97
C LYS A 1069 29.96 -30.78 -18.31
N LEU A 1070 29.28 -30.77 -19.46
CA LEU A 1070 28.23 -29.79 -19.74
C LEU A 1070 26.92 -30.30 -19.12
N LYS A 1071 26.49 -29.64 -18.03
CA LYS A 1071 25.36 -30.05 -17.18
C LYS A 1071 24.16 -29.13 -17.36
#